data_AF-Q6KAL9-F1
#
_entry.id   AF-Q6KAL9-F1
#
_cell.length_a   1.000
_cell.length_b   1.000
_cell.length_c   1.000
_cell.angle_alpha   90.00
_cell.angle_beta   90.00
_cell.angle_gamma   90.00
#
_symmetry.space_group_name_H-M   'P 1'
#
loop_
_entity.id
_entity.type
_entity.pdbx_description
1 polymer ?
#
loop_
_entity_poly.entity_id
_entity_poly.type
_entity_poly.pdbx_seq_one_letter_code
_entity_poly.pdbx_strand_id
1 'polypeptide(L)'
;YGFEIFQKNGFEQFCINFVNEKLQQIFIELTLKAEQEEYVQEGIRWTPIEYFNNKIVCDLIENKLSPPGIMSVLDDVCATMHATGGGADQTLLQKLQAAVGTHEHFNSWSAGFVIHHYAGKVSYDVSGFCERNRDVLFSDLIELMQSSDQDFLRMLFPEKLNIDKKGRPSTAGSKIKKQANDLVSTLKKCTPHYIRCIKPNETKRPRDWEESRVKHQVEYLGLRENIRVRRAGFAYRRQFSKFLQRYAILTPETWPRWRGDERQGVQHLLRAVNMEPDQYQMGSTKVFVKNPESLFLLEEMRERKFDGFARTIQKAWRRHVAVRKYEEMREEASNILLNKKERRRNSINRNFVGDYLGLEERPELRQFLAKRERVDFADSVTKYDRRFKPIKRDLILTPKCVYVIGREKVKRGPEKGLVREVLKKKLDIQALRGVSLSTRQDDFFILQEEAADSFLESIFKTEFVSLLCKRFEEAARRPLPLTFSDLLQFRVKKEGWGGGSTRNVTFSRGTGDLAVLKAGGRALTISIGDGLPKSTKPTRKGLAQGRPRRSAQAPTRAAPGPPRGLNRNGVPPSSQVRSLPLEITSGRSSQRPPRGPPSSTLGASRRPRARPPSEHSTEFLNVPDQGVAGMQRKRSIGQRPVPGVGRPKPQPRTHGPRCRALYQYIGQDVDELSFNVNEVIEILIEDSSGWWKGRLHGQEGLFPGNYVEKI
;
A
#
# COMPACT_ATOMS: atom_id res chain seq x y z
N TYR A 1 -26.17 30.20 -19.42
CA TYR A 1 -27.38 29.40 -19.18
C TYR A 1 -27.12 27.97 -19.64
N GLY A 2 -27.76 26.98 -19.01
CA GLY A 2 -27.74 25.60 -19.50
C GLY A 2 -28.80 25.38 -20.58
N PHE A 3 -29.04 24.12 -20.95
CA PHE A 3 -30.22 23.74 -21.73
C PHE A 3 -31.47 23.82 -20.84
N GLU A 4 -32.58 24.34 -21.36
CA GLU A 4 -33.82 24.59 -20.61
C GLU A 4 -35.00 23.83 -21.20
N ILE A 5 -35.73 23.11 -20.34
CA ILE A 5 -37.01 22.45 -20.66
C ILE A 5 -37.97 22.74 -19.51
N PHE A 6 -39.01 23.51 -19.80
CA PHE A 6 -40.11 23.86 -18.90
C PHE A 6 -41.45 23.33 -19.43
N GLN A 7 -42.51 23.47 -18.63
CA GLN A 7 -43.87 23.08 -19.02
C GLN A 7 -44.43 23.91 -20.19
N LYS A 8 -43.98 25.17 -20.32
CA LYS A 8 -44.20 26.05 -21.47
C LYS A 8 -42.85 26.68 -21.83
N ASN A 9 -42.43 26.54 -23.08
CA ASN A 9 -41.15 27.04 -23.59
C ASN A 9 -41.40 28.13 -24.62
N GLY A 10 -40.88 29.33 -24.39
CA GLY A 10 -41.05 30.49 -25.28
C GLY A 10 -39.87 30.69 -26.24
N PHE A 11 -39.85 31.86 -26.87
CA PHE A 11 -38.76 32.32 -27.74
C PHE A 11 -37.41 32.37 -27.00
N GLU A 12 -37.45 32.71 -25.71
CA GLU A 12 -36.30 32.74 -24.80
C GLU A 12 -35.66 31.35 -24.66
N GLN A 13 -36.46 30.31 -24.37
CA GLN A 13 -35.97 28.92 -24.29
C GLN A 13 -35.48 28.42 -25.66
N PHE A 14 -36.14 28.80 -26.76
CA PHE A 14 -35.69 28.46 -28.11
C PHE A 14 -34.30 29.03 -28.40
N CYS A 15 -34.05 30.30 -28.04
CA CYS A 15 -32.74 30.94 -28.19
C CYS A 15 -31.67 30.32 -27.29
N ILE A 16 -32.00 30.05 -26.01
CA ILE A 16 -31.08 29.41 -25.07
C ILE A 16 -30.69 28.01 -25.56
N ASN A 17 -31.65 27.22 -26.02
CA ASN A 17 -31.43 25.86 -26.50
C ASN A 17 -30.64 25.82 -27.81
N PHE A 18 -30.89 26.75 -28.74
CA PHE A 18 -30.04 26.95 -29.93
C PHE A 18 -28.57 27.22 -29.56
N VAL A 19 -28.29 28.10 -28.60
CA VAL A 19 -26.91 28.37 -28.16
C VAL A 19 -26.27 27.13 -27.53
N ASN A 20 -27.02 26.34 -26.76
CA ASN A 20 -26.52 25.07 -26.22
C ASN A 20 -26.26 24.02 -27.33
N GLU A 21 -27.12 23.92 -28.34
CA GLU A 21 -26.93 23.06 -29.53
C GLU A 21 -25.62 23.41 -30.25
N LYS A 22 -25.38 24.71 -30.48
CA LYS A 22 -24.14 25.23 -31.08
C LYS A 22 -22.89 24.94 -30.23
N LEU A 23 -23.01 25.01 -28.91
CA LEU A 23 -21.92 24.68 -27.97
C LEU A 23 -21.66 23.16 -27.88
N GLN A 24 -22.68 22.33 -28.07
CA GLN A 24 -22.51 20.87 -28.13
C GLN A 24 -21.92 20.42 -29.47
N GLN A 25 -22.32 21.04 -30.59
CA GLN A 25 -21.72 20.84 -31.93
C GLN A 25 -20.20 21.07 -31.90
N ILE A 26 -19.74 22.24 -31.44
CA ILE A 26 -18.30 22.55 -31.35
C ILE A 26 -17.57 21.62 -30.37
N PHE A 27 -18.19 21.23 -29.25
CA PHE A 27 -17.60 20.30 -28.29
C PHE A 27 -17.28 18.94 -28.92
N ILE A 28 -18.24 18.37 -29.65
CA ILE A 28 -18.07 17.06 -30.30
C ILE A 28 -17.07 17.18 -31.47
N GLU A 29 -17.19 18.22 -32.29
CA GLU A 29 -16.26 18.50 -33.40
C GLU A 29 -14.81 18.61 -32.92
N LEU A 30 -14.53 19.45 -31.90
CA LEU A 30 -13.17 19.65 -31.39
C LEU A 30 -12.63 18.41 -30.66
N THR A 31 -13.47 17.70 -29.88
CA THR A 31 -13.03 16.51 -29.14
C THR A 31 -12.65 15.38 -30.11
N LEU A 32 -13.52 15.06 -31.07
CA LEU A 32 -13.26 14.01 -32.04
C LEU A 32 -12.10 14.36 -32.96
N LYS A 33 -12.03 15.61 -33.45
CA LYS A 33 -10.93 16.05 -34.31
C LYS A 33 -9.57 15.93 -33.60
N ALA A 34 -9.47 16.38 -32.34
CA ALA A 34 -8.23 16.28 -31.58
C ALA A 34 -7.81 14.83 -31.27
N GLU A 35 -8.76 13.93 -31.02
CA GLU A 35 -8.46 12.50 -30.83
C GLU A 35 -8.03 11.82 -32.14
N GLN A 36 -8.68 12.16 -33.27
CA GLN A 36 -8.27 11.67 -34.60
C GLN A 36 -6.90 12.20 -35.04
N GLU A 37 -6.62 13.49 -34.81
CA GLU A 37 -5.32 14.09 -35.12
C GLU A 37 -4.19 13.46 -34.30
N GLU A 38 -4.40 13.15 -33.02
CA GLU A 38 -3.41 12.39 -32.23
C GLU A 38 -3.22 10.95 -32.75
N TYR A 39 -4.31 10.24 -33.09
CA TYR A 39 -4.20 8.88 -33.61
C TYR A 39 -3.46 8.84 -34.95
N VAL A 40 -3.63 9.86 -35.81
CA VAL A 40 -2.85 10.02 -37.05
C VAL A 40 -1.38 10.34 -36.75
N GLN A 41 -1.08 11.27 -35.84
CA GLN A 41 0.30 11.63 -35.45
C GLN A 41 1.07 10.45 -34.82
N GLU A 42 0.39 9.58 -34.08
CA GLU A 42 0.98 8.42 -33.41
C GLU A 42 0.93 7.14 -34.26
N GLY A 43 0.38 7.18 -35.48
CA GLY A 43 0.30 6.03 -36.40
C GLY A 43 -0.64 4.92 -35.92
N ILE A 44 -1.64 5.27 -35.11
CA ILE A 44 -2.59 4.34 -34.48
C ILE A 44 -3.72 3.99 -35.44
N ARG A 45 -4.07 2.71 -35.54
CA ARG A 45 -5.27 2.26 -36.28
C ARG A 45 -6.51 2.51 -35.43
N TRP A 46 -7.32 3.49 -35.82
CA TRP A 46 -8.60 3.84 -35.20
C TRP A 46 -9.77 3.52 -36.13
N THR A 47 -10.95 3.33 -35.55
CA THR A 47 -12.22 3.17 -36.29
C THR A 47 -12.99 4.48 -36.24
N PRO A 48 -13.60 4.95 -37.34
CA PRO A 48 -14.53 6.07 -37.30
C PRO A 48 -15.62 5.87 -36.23
N ILE A 49 -15.68 6.78 -35.27
CA ILE A 49 -16.70 6.77 -34.22
C ILE A 49 -17.94 7.44 -34.79
N GLU A 50 -19.01 6.68 -34.98
CA GLU A 50 -20.32 7.24 -35.31
C GLU A 50 -20.84 8.08 -34.15
N TYR A 51 -21.28 9.31 -34.44
CA TYR A 51 -21.82 10.25 -33.47
C TYR A 51 -23.00 11.02 -34.09
N PHE A 52 -23.92 11.49 -33.26
CA PHE A 52 -25.01 12.36 -33.72
C PHE A 52 -24.46 13.74 -34.12
N ASN A 53 -24.66 14.14 -35.38
CA ASN A 53 -24.17 15.41 -35.90
C ASN A 53 -25.18 16.55 -35.63
N ASN A 54 -25.03 17.24 -34.50
CA ASN A 54 -25.86 18.37 -34.06
C ASN A 54 -26.02 19.48 -35.12
N LYS A 55 -25.13 19.55 -36.13
CA LYS A 55 -25.24 20.47 -37.27
C LYS A 55 -26.60 20.39 -37.96
N ILE A 56 -27.24 19.23 -38.02
CA ILE A 56 -28.58 19.06 -38.61
C ILE A 56 -29.62 19.92 -37.85
N VAL A 57 -29.55 19.96 -36.52
CA VAL A 57 -30.42 20.80 -35.68
C VAL A 57 -30.00 22.27 -35.69
N CYS A 58 -28.69 22.56 -35.75
CA CYS A 58 -28.20 23.93 -35.91
C CYS A 58 -28.67 24.56 -37.22
N ASP A 59 -28.55 23.83 -38.34
CA ASP A 59 -28.94 24.29 -39.67
C ASP A 59 -30.46 24.41 -39.81
N LEU A 60 -31.25 23.49 -39.23
CA LEU A 60 -32.71 23.63 -39.10
C LEU A 60 -33.10 24.96 -38.46
N ILE A 61 -32.37 25.42 -37.44
CA ILE A 61 -32.65 26.67 -36.74
C ILE A 61 -32.10 27.88 -37.50
N GLU A 62 -30.87 27.79 -38.04
CA GLU A 62 -30.08 28.93 -38.49
C GLU A 62 -29.81 29.03 -40.00
N ASN A 63 -30.21 28.07 -40.85
CA ASN A 63 -29.89 28.17 -42.29
C ASN A 63 -30.48 29.46 -42.92
N LYS A 64 -29.67 30.17 -43.71
CA LYS A 64 -30.08 31.35 -44.50
C LYS A 64 -30.43 31.02 -45.96
N LEU A 65 -29.97 29.86 -46.45
CA LEU A 65 -30.19 29.40 -47.82
C LEU A 65 -31.45 28.53 -47.88
N SER A 66 -31.84 28.05 -49.06
CA SER A 66 -32.95 27.10 -49.18
C SER A 66 -32.52 25.70 -48.68
N PRO A 67 -33.34 24.98 -47.89
CA PRO A 67 -34.56 25.44 -47.22
C PRO A 67 -34.24 26.36 -46.03
N PRO A 68 -34.98 27.47 -45.84
CA PRO A 68 -34.68 28.47 -44.80
C PRO A 68 -34.95 27.93 -43.40
N GLY A 69 -34.02 28.18 -42.47
CA GLY A 69 -34.14 27.76 -41.09
C GLY A 69 -35.17 28.59 -40.30
N ILE A 70 -35.58 28.07 -39.14
CA ILE A 70 -36.66 28.62 -38.28
C ILE A 70 -36.46 30.11 -38.00
N MET A 71 -35.24 30.57 -37.69
CA MET A 71 -34.96 31.99 -37.45
C MET A 71 -35.16 32.87 -38.69
N SER A 72 -34.88 32.36 -39.90
CA SER A 72 -35.07 33.12 -41.14
C SER A 72 -36.53 33.17 -41.60
N VAL A 73 -37.33 32.14 -41.29
CA VAL A 73 -38.80 32.20 -41.46
C VAL A 73 -39.42 33.18 -40.45
N LEU A 74 -38.94 33.18 -39.22
CA LEU A 74 -39.37 34.10 -38.16
C LEU A 74 -39.04 35.56 -38.51
N ASP A 75 -37.81 35.86 -38.94
CA ASP A 75 -37.40 37.20 -39.38
C ASP A 75 -38.23 37.70 -40.57
N ASP A 76 -38.62 36.83 -41.51
CA ASP A 76 -39.51 37.18 -42.62
C ASP A 76 -40.93 37.51 -42.15
N VAL A 77 -41.54 36.68 -41.29
CA VAL A 77 -42.88 36.97 -40.73
C VAL A 77 -42.89 38.27 -39.93
N CYS A 78 -41.89 38.49 -39.07
CA CYS A 78 -41.73 39.72 -38.30
C CYS A 78 -41.63 40.98 -39.18
N ALA A 79 -41.05 40.86 -40.39
CA ALA A 79 -40.89 41.95 -41.34
C ALA A 79 -42.11 42.15 -42.27
N THR A 80 -42.85 41.08 -42.61
CA THR A 80 -44.03 41.15 -43.50
C THR A 80 -45.33 41.47 -42.77
N MET A 81 -45.47 41.09 -41.49
CA MET A 81 -46.69 41.27 -40.72
C MET A 81 -46.52 42.41 -39.73
N HIS A 82 -47.16 43.56 -39.99
CA HIS A 82 -47.20 44.69 -39.04
C HIS A 82 -48.19 44.51 -37.89
N ALA A 83 -49.03 43.47 -37.93
CA ALA A 83 -50.05 43.23 -36.92
C ALA A 83 -49.44 42.95 -35.51
N THR A 84 -49.99 43.63 -34.52
CA THR A 84 -49.76 43.40 -33.08
C THR A 84 -50.85 42.46 -32.54
N GLY A 85 -50.63 41.15 -32.68
CA GLY A 85 -51.55 40.12 -32.18
C GLY A 85 -51.23 38.73 -32.75
N GLY A 86 -51.85 37.69 -32.16
CA GLY A 86 -51.53 36.27 -32.41
C GLY A 86 -51.71 35.77 -33.85
N GLY A 87 -52.31 36.56 -34.75
CA GLY A 87 -52.34 36.25 -36.18
C GLY A 87 -50.94 36.10 -36.80
N ALA A 88 -49.97 36.90 -36.36
CA ALA A 88 -48.59 36.79 -36.84
C ALA A 88 -47.94 35.44 -36.42
N ASP A 89 -48.16 35.00 -35.17
CA ASP A 89 -47.65 33.74 -34.66
C ASP A 89 -48.31 32.52 -35.32
N GLN A 90 -49.59 32.62 -35.71
CA GLN A 90 -50.27 31.58 -36.49
C GLN A 90 -49.74 31.53 -37.93
N THR A 91 -49.47 32.68 -38.57
CA THR A 91 -48.80 32.74 -39.88
C THR A 91 -47.37 32.19 -39.83
N LEU A 92 -46.65 32.41 -38.73
CA LEU A 92 -45.35 31.79 -38.48
C LEU A 92 -45.45 30.27 -38.46
N LEU A 93 -46.37 29.71 -37.69
CA LEU A 93 -46.58 28.26 -37.64
C LEU A 93 -46.90 27.66 -39.02
N GLN A 94 -47.73 28.34 -39.82
CA GLN A 94 -48.03 27.94 -41.20
C GLN A 94 -46.78 27.99 -42.12
N LYS A 95 -46.02 29.09 -42.10
CA LYS A 95 -44.78 29.19 -42.91
C LYS A 95 -43.71 28.18 -42.45
N LEU A 96 -43.60 27.90 -41.16
CA LEU A 96 -42.68 26.87 -40.64
C LEU A 96 -43.06 25.48 -41.14
N GLN A 97 -44.35 25.11 -41.12
CA GLN A 97 -44.79 23.82 -41.65
C GLN A 97 -44.56 23.71 -43.17
N ALA A 98 -44.68 24.82 -43.92
CA ALA A 98 -44.35 24.85 -45.35
C ALA A 98 -42.84 24.78 -45.65
N ALA A 99 -41.99 25.38 -44.80
CA ALA A 99 -40.55 25.49 -45.03
C ALA A 99 -39.72 24.32 -44.48
N VAL A 100 -40.09 23.79 -43.31
CA VAL A 100 -39.32 22.76 -42.58
C VAL A 100 -40.18 21.59 -42.06
N GLY A 101 -41.47 21.53 -42.40
CA GLY A 101 -42.42 20.53 -41.90
C GLY A 101 -42.16 19.07 -42.29
N THR A 102 -41.18 18.81 -43.16
CA THR A 102 -40.72 17.47 -43.56
C THR A 102 -39.39 17.05 -42.90
N HIS A 103 -38.78 17.92 -42.08
CA HIS A 103 -37.47 17.68 -41.50
C HIS A 103 -37.56 16.81 -40.23
N GLU A 104 -36.77 15.73 -40.14
CA GLU A 104 -36.85 14.71 -39.07
C GLU A 104 -36.79 15.29 -37.63
N HIS A 105 -36.07 16.39 -37.44
CA HIS A 105 -35.94 17.07 -36.14
C HIS A 105 -37.04 18.12 -35.85
N PHE A 106 -38.07 18.25 -36.68
CA PHE A 106 -39.16 19.23 -36.55
C PHE A 106 -40.53 18.54 -36.61
N ASN A 107 -41.47 18.96 -35.75
CA ASN A 107 -42.89 18.59 -35.84
C ASN A 107 -43.77 19.78 -35.47
N SER A 108 -44.83 20.09 -36.23
CA SER A 108 -45.84 21.09 -35.85
C SER A 108 -46.94 20.50 -34.96
N TRP A 109 -47.54 21.31 -34.09
CA TRP A 109 -48.78 21.01 -33.38
C TRP A 109 -49.65 22.26 -33.26
N SER A 110 -50.88 22.15 -32.75
CA SER A 110 -51.90 23.22 -32.84
C SER A 110 -51.51 24.56 -32.21
N ALA A 111 -50.62 24.58 -31.20
CA ALA A 111 -50.15 25.79 -30.51
C ALA A 111 -48.65 26.08 -30.71
N GLY A 112 -47.98 25.42 -31.66
CA GLY A 112 -46.57 25.70 -31.96
C GLY A 112 -45.83 24.53 -32.59
N PHE A 113 -44.57 24.33 -32.20
CA PHE A 113 -43.70 23.33 -32.82
C PHE A 113 -42.83 22.60 -31.80
N VAL A 114 -42.29 21.45 -32.20
CA VAL A 114 -41.40 20.60 -31.40
C VAL A 114 -40.09 20.45 -32.14
N ILE A 115 -38.96 20.66 -31.45
CA ILE A 115 -37.63 20.36 -31.97
C ILE A 115 -37.04 19.15 -31.25
N HIS A 116 -36.47 18.22 -32.00
CA HIS A 116 -35.68 17.10 -31.48
C HIS A 116 -34.22 17.54 -31.25
N HIS A 117 -33.95 18.18 -30.12
CA HIS A 117 -32.61 18.58 -29.70
C HIS A 117 -31.79 17.40 -29.17
N TYR A 118 -30.47 17.56 -29.08
CA TYR A 118 -29.57 16.55 -28.46
C TYR A 118 -29.92 16.22 -27.00
N ALA A 119 -30.54 17.18 -26.31
CA ALA A 119 -30.98 17.08 -24.93
C ALA A 119 -32.37 16.41 -24.77
N GLY A 120 -33.11 16.19 -25.85
CA GLY A 120 -34.47 15.66 -25.85
C GLY A 120 -35.42 16.43 -26.76
N LYS A 121 -36.69 16.03 -26.77
CA LYS A 121 -37.75 16.75 -27.51
C LYS A 121 -38.21 17.95 -26.69
N VAL A 122 -38.23 19.14 -27.30
CA VAL A 122 -38.74 20.37 -26.65
C VAL A 122 -39.90 20.94 -27.45
N SER A 123 -41.06 21.07 -26.80
CA SER A 123 -42.24 21.70 -27.36
C SER A 123 -42.23 23.20 -27.05
N TYR A 124 -42.19 24.01 -28.10
CA TYR A 124 -42.29 25.47 -28.04
C TYR A 124 -43.72 25.91 -28.34
N ASP A 125 -44.21 26.83 -27.52
CA ASP A 125 -45.49 27.53 -27.70
C ASP A 125 -45.22 28.76 -28.54
N VAL A 126 -45.91 28.91 -29.68
CA VAL A 126 -45.62 29.98 -30.66
C VAL A 126 -46.13 31.36 -30.20
N SER A 127 -46.95 31.42 -29.14
CA SER A 127 -47.53 32.66 -28.64
C SER A 127 -46.46 33.70 -28.24
N GLY A 128 -46.46 34.84 -28.92
CA GLY A 128 -45.54 35.95 -28.69
C GLY A 128 -44.18 35.82 -29.39
N PHE A 129 -43.91 34.76 -30.17
CA PHE A 129 -42.63 34.60 -30.87
C PHE A 129 -42.31 35.79 -31.78
N CYS A 130 -43.30 36.28 -32.55
CA CYS A 130 -43.09 37.39 -33.47
C CYS A 130 -42.85 38.72 -32.74
N GLU A 131 -43.51 38.94 -31.60
CA GLU A 131 -43.31 40.12 -30.75
C GLU A 131 -41.91 40.12 -30.14
N ARG A 132 -41.52 39.01 -29.49
CA ARG A 132 -40.23 38.85 -28.83
C ARG A 132 -39.05 38.90 -29.79
N ASN A 133 -39.22 38.46 -31.04
CA ASN A 133 -38.16 38.52 -32.03
C ASN A 133 -37.96 39.92 -32.65
N ARG A 134 -39.01 40.75 -32.77
CA ARG A 134 -38.90 42.06 -33.46
C ARG A 134 -37.78 42.92 -32.85
N ASP A 135 -37.79 43.12 -31.52
CA ASP A 135 -36.68 43.73 -30.76
C ASP A 135 -36.09 45.00 -31.41
N VAL A 136 -37.00 45.85 -31.89
CA VAL A 136 -36.71 47.08 -32.63
C VAL A 136 -36.61 48.26 -31.67
N LEU A 137 -35.39 48.76 -31.48
CA LEU A 137 -35.15 50.11 -31.00
C LEU A 137 -35.10 51.03 -32.23
N PHE A 138 -36.06 51.96 -32.34
CA PHE A 138 -36.13 52.91 -33.45
C PHE A 138 -35.05 54.00 -33.29
N SER A 139 -34.50 54.48 -34.41
CA SER A 139 -33.45 55.51 -34.41
C SER A 139 -33.90 56.79 -33.70
N ASP A 140 -35.17 57.17 -33.86
CA ASP A 140 -35.80 58.35 -33.25
C ASP A 140 -35.75 58.29 -31.71
N LEU A 141 -35.84 57.09 -31.13
CA LEU A 141 -35.69 56.87 -29.69
C LEU A 141 -34.23 56.93 -29.25
N ILE A 142 -33.28 56.57 -30.12
CA ILE A 142 -31.84 56.72 -29.87
C ILE A 142 -31.47 58.20 -29.90
N GLU A 143 -31.95 58.96 -30.88
CA GLU A 143 -31.76 60.42 -30.97
C GLU A 143 -32.31 61.14 -29.74
N LEU A 144 -33.53 60.78 -29.28
CA LEU A 144 -34.15 61.35 -28.08
C LEU A 144 -33.35 61.09 -26.79
N MET A 145 -32.69 59.93 -26.67
CA MET A 145 -31.82 59.63 -25.53
C MET A 145 -30.45 60.30 -25.65
N GLN A 146 -29.94 60.44 -26.89
CA GLN A 146 -28.71 61.18 -27.19
C GLN A 146 -28.88 62.71 -27.03
N SER A 147 -30.11 63.24 -27.08
CA SER A 147 -30.42 64.64 -26.78
C SER A 147 -30.67 64.93 -25.30
N SER A 148 -30.45 63.97 -24.39
CA SER A 148 -30.63 64.18 -22.94
C SER A 148 -29.49 65.02 -22.35
N ASP A 149 -29.79 65.99 -21.49
CA ASP A 149 -28.75 66.75 -20.77
C ASP A 149 -27.87 65.86 -19.88
N GLN A 150 -28.40 64.73 -19.40
CA GLN A 150 -27.72 63.83 -18.47
C GLN A 150 -26.66 62.97 -19.18
N ASP A 151 -25.37 63.19 -18.87
CA ASP A 151 -24.23 62.45 -19.44
C ASP A 151 -24.38 60.93 -19.31
N PHE A 152 -24.93 60.45 -18.20
CA PHE A 152 -25.17 59.02 -17.98
C PHE A 152 -26.15 58.42 -19.00
N LEU A 153 -27.20 59.16 -19.42
CA LEU A 153 -28.14 58.68 -20.42
C LEU A 153 -27.50 58.71 -21.82
N ARG A 154 -26.80 59.79 -22.18
CA ARG A 154 -26.03 59.86 -23.43
C ARG A 154 -24.99 58.73 -23.56
N MET A 155 -24.36 58.33 -22.45
CA MET A 155 -23.40 57.23 -22.39
C MET A 155 -24.02 55.84 -22.66
N LEU A 156 -25.31 55.63 -22.35
CA LEU A 156 -25.99 54.35 -22.57
C LEU A 156 -26.34 54.09 -24.05
N PHE A 157 -26.33 55.13 -24.90
CA PHE A 157 -26.68 55.05 -26.32
C PHE A 157 -25.50 55.53 -27.20
N PRO A 158 -24.38 54.77 -27.28
CA PRO A 158 -23.18 55.15 -28.03
C PRO A 158 -23.31 54.98 -29.57
N GLU A 159 -24.49 54.59 -30.07
CA GLU A 159 -24.74 54.31 -31.48
C GLU A 159 -24.53 55.53 -32.38
N LYS A 160 -23.55 55.45 -33.28
CA LYS A 160 -23.43 56.42 -34.39
C LYS A 160 -24.48 56.11 -35.45
N LEU A 161 -25.64 56.74 -35.31
CA LEU A 161 -26.70 56.72 -36.31
C LEU A 161 -26.17 57.20 -37.67
N ASN A 162 -26.59 56.52 -38.73
CA ASN A 162 -26.00 56.67 -40.06
C ASN A 162 -27.13 56.71 -41.08
N ILE A 163 -27.49 57.92 -41.49
CA ILE A 163 -28.75 58.28 -42.15
C ILE A 163 -28.97 57.50 -43.47
N ASP A 164 -27.90 57.12 -44.16
CA ASP A 164 -27.94 56.39 -45.43
C ASP A 164 -28.30 54.90 -45.26
N LYS A 165 -28.16 54.32 -44.06
CA LYS A 165 -28.35 52.88 -43.83
C LYS A 165 -29.82 52.50 -43.61
N LYS A 166 -30.63 52.60 -44.66
CA LYS A 166 -32.01 52.08 -44.75
C LYS A 166 -32.07 50.53 -44.83
N GLY A 167 -31.38 49.85 -43.90
CA GLY A 167 -31.47 48.40 -43.72
C GLY A 167 -32.68 48.00 -42.86
N ARG A 168 -33.11 46.73 -42.95
CA ARG A 168 -34.09 46.18 -41.99
C ARG A 168 -33.48 46.20 -40.57
N PRO A 169 -34.23 46.56 -39.52
CA PRO A 169 -33.78 46.43 -38.14
C PRO A 169 -33.31 45.00 -37.82
N SER A 170 -32.26 44.87 -37.01
CA SER A 170 -31.81 43.56 -36.54
C SER A 170 -32.76 43.01 -35.48
N THR A 171 -33.35 41.85 -35.74
CA THR A 171 -34.18 41.10 -34.79
C THR A 171 -33.36 40.46 -33.67
N ALA A 172 -33.99 40.10 -32.56
CA ALA A 172 -33.35 39.39 -31.45
C ALA A 172 -32.71 38.06 -31.93
N GLY A 173 -33.41 37.30 -32.77
CA GLY A 173 -32.90 36.06 -33.36
C GLY A 173 -31.62 36.29 -34.19
N SER A 174 -31.61 37.32 -35.04
CA SER A 174 -30.40 37.69 -35.80
C SER A 174 -29.26 38.22 -34.91
N LYS A 175 -29.54 38.98 -33.83
CA LYS A 175 -28.54 39.42 -32.83
C LYS A 175 -27.90 38.21 -32.13
N ILE A 176 -28.72 37.32 -31.56
CA ILE A 176 -28.31 36.13 -30.81
C ILE A 176 -27.53 35.16 -31.70
N LYS A 177 -28.01 34.91 -32.93
CA LYS A 177 -27.32 34.08 -33.92
C LYS A 177 -25.94 34.61 -34.29
N LYS A 178 -25.77 35.93 -34.42
CA LYS A 178 -24.45 36.53 -34.65
C LYS A 178 -23.53 36.26 -33.45
N GLN A 179 -23.96 36.62 -32.24
CA GLN A 179 -23.20 36.43 -31.00
C GLN A 179 -22.80 34.96 -30.77
N ALA A 180 -23.70 34.01 -31.04
CA ALA A 180 -23.41 32.59 -30.94
C ALA A 180 -22.31 32.13 -31.91
N ASN A 181 -22.29 32.64 -33.14
CA ASN A 181 -21.27 32.32 -34.12
C ASN A 181 -19.92 33.01 -33.82
N ASP A 182 -19.95 34.26 -33.32
CA ASP A 182 -18.75 34.98 -32.87
C ASP A 182 -18.10 34.28 -31.64
N LEU A 183 -18.92 33.76 -30.71
CA LEU A 183 -18.48 32.94 -29.58
C LEU A 183 -17.85 31.61 -30.06
N VAL A 184 -18.51 30.88 -30.95
CA VAL A 184 -18.00 29.63 -31.54
C VAL A 184 -16.67 29.86 -32.26
N SER A 185 -16.55 30.94 -33.04
CA SER A 185 -15.32 31.37 -33.72
C SER A 185 -14.18 31.67 -32.75
N THR A 186 -14.50 32.24 -31.58
CA THR A 186 -13.52 32.52 -30.52
C THR A 186 -13.08 31.24 -29.81
N LEU A 187 -14.01 30.36 -29.46
CA LEU A 187 -13.72 29.08 -28.79
C LEU A 187 -12.87 28.13 -29.63
N LYS A 188 -13.03 28.11 -30.97
CA LYS A 188 -12.19 27.29 -31.88
C LYS A 188 -10.71 27.70 -31.93
N LYS A 189 -10.31 28.81 -31.31
CA LYS A 189 -8.92 29.30 -31.27
C LYS A 189 -8.17 28.92 -29.99
N CYS A 190 -8.84 28.28 -29.03
CA CYS A 190 -8.31 27.99 -27.70
C CYS A 190 -8.32 26.49 -27.41
N THR A 191 -7.44 26.03 -26.50
CA THR A 191 -7.54 24.68 -25.93
C THR A 191 -8.72 24.64 -24.96
N PRO A 192 -9.77 23.82 -25.18
CA PRO A 192 -10.98 23.91 -24.40
C PRO A 192 -10.96 22.99 -23.16
N HIS A 193 -11.39 23.53 -22.02
CA HIS A 193 -11.58 22.78 -20.78
C HIS A 193 -13.06 22.86 -20.37
N TYR A 194 -13.68 21.72 -20.08
CA TYR A 194 -15.13 21.62 -19.89
C TYR A 194 -15.50 21.28 -18.44
N ILE A 195 -16.25 22.16 -17.79
CA ILE A 195 -16.86 21.90 -16.47
C ILE A 195 -18.34 21.62 -16.69
N ARG A 196 -18.83 20.46 -16.24
CA ARG A 196 -20.23 20.02 -16.40
C ARG A 196 -20.90 20.02 -15.02
N CYS A 197 -21.56 21.11 -14.68
CA CYS A 197 -22.26 21.27 -13.39
C CYS A 197 -23.52 20.41 -13.34
N ILE A 198 -23.75 19.72 -12.22
CA ILE A 198 -24.95 18.94 -11.93
C ILE A 198 -25.57 19.45 -10.63
N LYS A 199 -26.88 19.71 -10.66
CA LYS A 199 -27.70 20.09 -9.51
C LYS A 199 -28.22 18.80 -8.82
N PRO A 200 -27.86 18.52 -7.56
CA PRO A 200 -28.19 17.24 -6.93
C PRO A 200 -29.65 17.11 -6.48
N ASN A 201 -30.36 18.23 -6.30
CA ASN A 201 -31.76 18.28 -5.84
C ASN A 201 -32.39 19.64 -6.20
N GLU A 202 -33.72 19.69 -6.36
CA GLU A 202 -34.45 20.97 -6.48
C GLU A 202 -34.67 21.68 -5.13
N THR A 203 -34.58 20.96 -4.01
CA THR A 203 -34.82 21.48 -2.63
C THR A 203 -33.76 22.49 -2.14
N LYS A 204 -32.63 22.61 -2.85
CA LYS A 204 -31.44 23.42 -2.50
C LYS A 204 -30.76 22.99 -1.17
N ARG A 205 -30.96 21.75 -0.72
CA ARG A 205 -30.40 21.24 0.55
C ARG A 205 -29.05 20.54 0.35
N PRO A 206 -28.08 20.70 1.27
CA PRO A 206 -26.83 19.94 1.24
C PRO A 206 -27.09 18.46 1.58
N ARG A 207 -26.37 17.54 0.91
CA ARG A 207 -26.50 16.07 1.04
C ARG A 207 -27.86 15.46 0.69
N ASP A 208 -28.77 16.24 0.11
CA ASP A 208 -30.03 15.77 -0.46
C ASP A 208 -29.80 15.35 -1.93
N TRP A 209 -30.45 14.29 -2.41
CA TRP A 209 -30.15 13.67 -3.70
C TRP A 209 -31.42 13.17 -4.41
N GLU A 210 -31.64 13.69 -5.61
CA GLU A 210 -32.81 13.45 -6.45
C GLU A 210 -32.38 12.68 -7.71
N GLU A 211 -32.39 11.35 -7.65
CA GLU A 211 -31.79 10.49 -8.69
C GLU A 211 -32.41 10.71 -10.08
N SER A 212 -33.73 10.88 -10.15
CA SER A 212 -34.44 11.21 -11.39
C SER A 212 -33.91 12.50 -12.04
N ARG A 213 -33.72 13.55 -11.23
CA ARG A 213 -33.22 14.85 -11.66
C ARG A 213 -31.75 14.81 -12.06
N VAL A 214 -30.92 14.05 -11.34
CA VAL A 214 -29.52 13.84 -11.71
C VAL A 214 -29.39 13.00 -12.97
N LYS A 215 -30.14 11.91 -13.11
CA LYS A 215 -30.16 11.06 -14.31
C LYS A 215 -30.52 11.87 -15.55
N HIS A 216 -31.59 12.67 -15.48
CA HIS A 216 -31.99 13.57 -16.57
C HIS A 216 -30.86 14.53 -16.96
N GLN A 217 -30.11 15.07 -15.99
CA GLN A 217 -28.92 15.91 -16.25
C GLN A 217 -27.76 15.14 -16.90
N VAL A 218 -27.46 13.91 -16.45
CA VAL A 218 -26.42 13.05 -17.06
C VAL A 218 -26.75 12.72 -18.52
N GLU A 219 -28.04 12.55 -18.83
CA GLU A 219 -28.56 12.32 -20.17
C GLU A 219 -28.49 13.61 -21.02
N TYR A 220 -29.11 14.72 -20.60
CA TYR A 220 -29.16 15.95 -21.43
C TYR A 220 -27.82 16.69 -21.54
N LEU A 221 -26.89 16.54 -20.59
CA LEU A 221 -25.53 17.08 -20.72
C LEU A 221 -24.67 16.23 -21.68
N GLY A 222 -25.19 15.13 -22.21
CA GLY A 222 -24.50 14.23 -23.14
C GLY A 222 -23.33 13.46 -22.51
N LEU A 223 -23.30 13.31 -21.18
CA LEU A 223 -22.14 12.75 -20.47
C LEU A 223 -21.91 11.28 -20.84
N ARG A 224 -23.00 10.51 -20.96
CA ARG A 224 -22.95 9.12 -21.42
C ARG A 224 -22.32 9.00 -22.81
N GLU A 225 -22.68 9.92 -23.72
CA GLU A 225 -22.18 9.87 -25.10
C GLU A 225 -20.72 10.34 -25.21
N ASN A 226 -20.31 11.33 -24.40
CA ASN A 226 -18.91 11.73 -24.33
C ASN A 226 -18.02 10.60 -23.75
N ILE A 227 -18.51 9.85 -22.77
CA ILE A 227 -17.83 8.63 -22.27
C ILE A 227 -17.82 7.54 -23.36
N ARG A 228 -18.90 7.37 -24.11
CA ARG A 228 -18.99 6.40 -25.22
C ARG A 228 -17.96 6.69 -26.31
N VAL A 229 -17.85 7.95 -26.75
CA VAL A 229 -16.81 8.41 -27.68
C VAL A 229 -15.41 8.04 -27.17
N ARG A 230 -15.07 8.44 -25.95
CA ARG A 230 -13.76 8.14 -25.35
C ARG A 230 -13.48 6.65 -25.14
N ARG A 231 -14.52 5.82 -24.96
CA ARG A 231 -14.40 4.35 -24.88
C ARG A 231 -14.37 3.65 -26.23
N ALA A 232 -14.83 4.29 -27.31
CA ALA A 232 -14.79 3.74 -28.67
C ALA A 232 -13.40 3.91 -29.32
N GLY A 233 -12.65 4.94 -28.90
CA GLY A 233 -11.22 5.05 -29.11
C GLY A 233 -10.41 4.22 -28.09
N PHE A 234 -9.40 4.85 -27.49
CA PHE A 234 -8.58 4.23 -26.45
C PHE A 234 -8.83 4.93 -25.11
N ALA A 235 -9.36 4.19 -24.13
CA ALA A 235 -9.71 4.73 -22.81
C ALA A 235 -8.50 5.24 -22.01
N TYR A 236 -7.28 4.85 -22.37
CA TYR A 236 -6.04 5.31 -21.73
C TYR A 236 -4.91 5.50 -22.76
N ARG A 237 -4.13 6.57 -22.59
CA ARG A 237 -2.96 6.91 -23.41
C ARG A 237 -1.88 7.55 -22.55
N ARG A 238 -0.63 7.11 -22.65
CA ARG A 238 0.50 7.68 -21.89
C ARG A 238 1.84 7.50 -22.62
N GLN A 239 2.75 8.47 -22.46
CA GLN A 239 4.11 8.42 -23.02
C GLN A 239 4.89 7.21 -22.47
N PHE A 240 5.74 6.60 -23.31
CA PHE A 240 6.46 5.38 -22.93
C PHE A 240 7.34 5.56 -21.68
N SER A 241 8.10 6.64 -21.59
CA SER A 241 8.89 7.06 -20.42
C SER A 241 8.08 7.03 -19.11
N LYS A 242 6.95 7.75 -19.07
CA LYS A 242 6.07 7.85 -17.89
C LYS A 242 5.42 6.51 -17.55
N PHE A 243 5.02 5.72 -18.56
CA PHE A 243 4.49 4.38 -18.36
C PHE A 243 5.55 3.45 -17.75
N LEU A 244 6.77 3.46 -18.28
CA LEU A 244 7.91 2.72 -17.72
C LEU A 244 8.19 3.14 -16.28
N GLN A 245 8.31 4.43 -15.99
CA GLN A 245 8.57 4.91 -14.63
C GLN A 245 7.50 4.48 -13.63
N ARG A 246 6.22 4.49 -14.05
CA ARG A 246 5.09 4.08 -13.20
C ARG A 246 5.05 2.57 -12.95
N TYR A 247 5.26 1.76 -13.99
CA TYR A 247 5.02 0.31 -13.97
C TYR A 247 6.30 -0.55 -13.91
N ALA A 248 7.51 0.03 -13.92
CA ALA A 248 8.79 -0.69 -13.85
C ALA A 248 8.93 -1.63 -12.64
N ILE A 249 8.18 -1.40 -11.55
CA ILE A 249 8.12 -2.27 -10.36
C ILE A 249 7.51 -3.66 -10.64
N LEU A 250 6.86 -3.86 -11.79
CA LEU A 250 6.22 -5.12 -12.15
C LEU A 250 7.24 -6.23 -12.47
N THR A 251 8.38 -5.94 -13.11
CA THR A 251 9.34 -6.96 -13.55
C THR A 251 10.77 -6.69 -13.05
N PRO A 252 11.56 -7.73 -12.70
CA PRO A 252 12.97 -7.56 -12.34
C PRO A 252 13.83 -6.90 -13.42
N GLU A 253 13.45 -7.03 -14.70
CA GLU A 253 14.17 -6.52 -15.86
C GLU A 253 13.96 -5.00 -16.06
N THR A 254 12.79 -4.48 -15.67
CA THR A 254 12.47 -3.04 -15.72
C THR A 254 12.84 -2.31 -14.43
N TRP A 255 12.88 -3.00 -13.29
CA TRP A 255 13.22 -2.41 -12.00
C TRP A 255 14.74 -2.28 -11.78
N PRO A 256 15.27 -1.15 -11.27
CA PRO A 256 14.58 0.08 -10.88
C PRO A 256 14.42 1.11 -12.00
N ARG A 257 15.09 0.93 -13.14
CA ARG A 257 14.99 1.78 -14.33
C ARG A 257 15.37 0.93 -15.57
N TRP A 258 14.53 0.95 -16.59
CA TRP A 258 14.80 0.34 -17.88
C TRP A 258 15.97 1.04 -18.61
N ARG A 259 16.70 0.30 -19.44
CA ARG A 259 17.94 0.80 -20.11
C ARG A 259 17.95 0.62 -21.63
N GLY A 260 16.95 -0.02 -22.21
CA GLY A 260 16.79 -0.14 -23.67
C GLY A 260 15.87 0.94 -24.22
N ASP A 261 15.45 0.76 -25.47
CA ASP A 261 14.38 1.56 -26.09
C ASP A 261 13.08 1.53 -25.25
N GLU A 262 12.42 2.68 -25.11
CA GLU A 262 11.24 2.81 -24.26
C GLU A 262 10.06 1.99 -24.78
N ARG A 263 9.87 1.93 -26.10
CA ARG A 263 8.77 1.20 -26.74
C ARG A 263 8.90 -0.31 -26.50
N GLN A 264 10.12 -0.84 -26.58
CA GLN A 264 10.46 -2.22 -26.17
C GLN A 264 10.22 -2.46 -24.67
N GLY A 265 10.60 -1.52 -23.80
CA GLY A 265 10.39 -1.64 -22.36
C GLY A 265 8.92 -1.71 -21.98
N VAL A 266 8.07 -0.86 -22.57
CA VAL A 266 6.62 -0.92 -22.39
C VAL A 266 6.06 -2.22 -22.95
N GLN A 267 6.51 -2.67 -24.13
CA GLN A 267 6.05 -3.96 -24.69
C GLN A 267 6.44 -5.16 -23.81
N HIS A 268 7.60 -5.12 -23.14
CA HIS A 268 7.98 -6.12 -22.13
C HIS A 268 7.03 -6.12 -20.94
N LEU A 269 6.69 -4.95 -20.39
CA LEU A 269 5.72 -4.82 -19.28
C LEU A 269 4.34 -5.39 -19.64
N LEU A 270 3.82 -5.03 -20.82
CA LEU A 270 2.49 -5.47 -21.28
C LEU A 270 2.44 -7.00 -21.48
N ARG A 271 3.51 -7.58 -22.03
CA ARG A 271 3.65 -9.05 -22.12
C ARG A 271 3.76 -9.71 -20.74
N ALA A 272 4.50 -9.12 -19.82
CA ALA A 272 4.70 -9.68 -18.47
C ALA A 272 3.45 -9.65 -17.57
N VAL A 273 2.44 -8.85 -17.92
CA VAL A 273 1.10 -8.90 -17.28
C VAL A 273 0.07 -9.69 -18.10
N ASN A 274 0.50 -10.36 -19.18
CA ASN A 274 -0.36 -11.08 -20.13
C ASN A 274 -1.47 -10.20 -20.78
N MET A 275 -1.20 -8.92 -21.05
CA MET A 275 -2.14 -8.09 -21.80
C MET A 275 -2.14 -8.51 -23.28
N GLU A 276 -3.31 -8.80 -23.82
CA GLU A 276 -3.45 -9.33 -25.17
C GLU A 276 -3.14 -8.25 -26.25
N PRO A 277 -2.53 -8.60 -27.39
CA PRO A 277 -2.05 -7.61 -28.38
C PRO A 277 -3.13 -6.79 -29.08
N ASP A 278 -4.40 -7.15 -28.94
CA ASP A 278 -5.55 -6.40 -29.45
C ASP A 278 -6.07 -5.38 -28.43
N GLN A 279 -5.80 -5.56 -27.13
CA GLN A 279 -6.24 -4.66 -26.06
C GLN A 279 -5.45 -3.34 -26.01
N TYR A 280 -4.30 -3.27 -26.71
CA TYR A 280 -3.47 -2.06 -26.81
C TYR A 280 -2.95 -1.82 -28.24
N GLN A 281 -2.47 -0.61 -28.51
CA GLN A 281 -1.61 -0.28 -29.65
C GLN A 281 -0.42 0.56 -29.18
N MET A 282 0.70 0.41 -29.88
CA MET A 282 1.96 1.09 -29.60
C MET A 282 2.20 2.16 -30.66
N GLY A 283 2.04 3.44 -30.29
CA GLY A 283 2.26 4.57 -31.20
C GLY A 283 3.73 4.84 -31.48
N SER A 284 4.01 6.09 -31.87
CA SER A 284 5.37 6.60 -32.07
C SER A 284 6.01 7.05 -30.75
N THR A 285 5.25 7.63 -29.82
CA THR A 285 5.72 8.08 -28.49
C THR A 285 4.87 7.61 -27.31
N LYS A 286 3.64 7.13 -27.57
CA LYS A 286 2.66 6.74 -26.53
C LYS A 286 2.19 5.30 -26.67
N VAL A 287 1.88 4.69 -25.53
CA VAL A 287 1.07 3.46 -25.47
C VAL A 287 -0.40 3.86 -25.33
N PHE A 288 -1.26 3.18 -26.08
CA PHE A 288 -2.71 3.36 -26.07
C PHE A 288 -3.38 2.04 -25.66
N VAL A 289 -4.19 2.05 -24.60
CA VAL A 289 -4.92 0.88 -24.09
C VAL A 289 -6.42 1.11 -24.30
N LYS A 290 -7.09 0.15 -24.94
CA LYS A 290 -8.51 0.25 -25.31
C LYS A 290 -9.42 0.16 -24.09
N ASN A 291 -9.27 -0.92 -23.34
CA ASN A 291 -10.19 -1.32 -22.29
C ASN A 291 -9.68 -0.80 -20.92
N PRO A 292 -10.48 -0.01 -20.17
CA PRO A 292 -10.09 0.41 -18.81
C PRO A 292 -9.88 -0.78 -17.87
N GLU A 293 -10.55 -1.91 -18.11
CA GLU A 293 -10.39 -3.16 -17.39
C GLU A 293 -8.92 -3.67 -17.44
N SER A 294 -8.26 -3.53 -18.59
CA SER A 294 -6.84 -3.88 -18.79
C SER A 294 -5.88 -2.92 -18.05
N LEU A 295 -6.28 -1.66 -17.84
CA LEU A 295 -5.54 -0.69 -17.03
C LEU A 295 -5.70 -0.97 -15.53
N PHE A 296 -6.90 -1.33 -15.07
CA PHE A 296 -7.11 -1.70 -13.66
C PHE A 296 -6.29 -2.94 -13.27
N LEU A 297 -6.13 -3.91 -14.16
CA LEU A 297 -5.24 -5.06 -13.94
C LEU A 297 -3.76 -4.64 -13.76
N LEU A 298 -3.27 -3.68 -14.55
CA LEU A 298 -1.92 -3.12 -14.41
C LEU A 298 -1.70 -2.46 -13.03
N GLU A 299 -2.65 -1.64 -12.56
CA GLU A 299 -2.57 -1.01 -11.24
C GLU A 299 -2.68 -2.04 -10.10
N GLU A 300 -3.59 -3.01 -10.18
CA GLU A 300 -3.74 -4.03 -9.14
C GLU A 300 -2.50 -4.94 -9.04
N MET A 301 -1.90 -5.31 -10.19
CA MET A 301 -0.61 -6.02 -10.21
C MET A 301 0.54 -5.17 -9.66
N ARG A 302 0.52 -3.85 -9.87
CA ARG A 302 1.49 -2.90 -9.34
C ARG A 302 1.35 -2.74 -7.83
N GLU A 303 0.14 -2.63 -7.31
CA GLU A 303 -0.14 -2.50 -5.88
C GLU A 303 0.36 -3.72 -5.10
N ARG A 304 0.06 -4.94 -5.58
CA ARG A 304 0.54 -6.21 -5.02
C ARG A 304 2.07 -6.30 -4.90
N LYS A 305 2.85 -5.57 -5.72
CA LYS A 305 4.32 -5.58 -5.67
C LYS A 305 4.87 -4.83 -4.45
N PHE A 306 4.27 -3.70 -4.08
CA PHE A 306 4.71 -2.91 -2.92
C PHE A 306 4.70 -3.74 -1.64
N ASP A 307 3.71 -4.61 -1.49
CA ASP A 307 3.55 -5.49 -0.34
C ASP A 307 4.73 -6.49 -0.21
N GLY A 308 5.25 -7.00 -1.33
CA GLY A 308 6.45 -7.84 -1.37
C GLY A 308 7.73 -7.10 -0.99
N PHE A 309 7.90 -5.86 -1.46
CA PHE A 309 9.04 -5.01 -1.09
C PHE A 309 8.98 -4.58 0.39
N ALA A 310 7.80 -4.21 0.89
CA ALA A 310 7.57 -3.89 2.31
C ALA A 310 7.91 -5.07 3.22
N ARG A 311 7.46 -6.30 2.88
CA ARG A 311 7.82 -7.53 3.61
C ARG A 311 9.34 -7.78 3.59
N THR A 312 10.02 -7.49 2.49
CA THR A 312 11.49 -7.61 2.36
C THR A 312 12.22 -6.63 3.28
N ILE A 313 11.82 -5.35 3.30
CA ILE A 313 12.38 -4.32 4.19
C ILE A 313 12.11 -4.68 5.66
N GLN A 314 10.88 -5.08 6.00
CA GLN A 314 10.54 -5.53 7.36
C GLN A 314 11.38 -6.73 7.80
N LYS A 315 11.67 -7.70 6.92
CA LYS A 315 12.52 -8.86 7.21
C LYS A 315 13.98 -8.44 7.46
N ALA A 316 14.51 -7.51 6.68
CA ALA A 316 15.84 -6.95 6.89
C ALA A 316 15.93 -6.18 8.22
N TRP A 317 14.96 -5.32 8.52
CA TRP A 317 14.88 -4.58 9.77
C TRP A 317 14.77 -5.48 11.01
N ARG A 318 13.81 -6.43 11.01
CA ARG A 318 13.65 -7.42 12.09
C ARG A 318 14.94 -8.22 12.32
N ARG A 319 15.65 -8.61 11.25
CA ARG A 319 16.97 -9.26 11.36
C ARG A 319 18.02 -8.34 11.98
N HIS A 320 18.11 -7.08 11.54
CA HIS A 320 19.07 -6.11 12.10
C HIS A 320 18.86 -5.90 13.61
N VAL A 321 17.61 -5.67 14.04
CA VAL A 321 17.25 -5.48 15.45
C VAL A 321 17.55 -6.75 16.27
N ALA A 322 17.23 -7.94 15.76
CA ALA A 322 17.52 -9.20 16.44
C ALA A 322 19.03 -9.47 16.57
N VAL A 323 19.82 -9.20 15.52
CA VAL A 323 21.28 -9.34 15.56
C VAL A 323 21.90 -8.35 16.54
N ARG A 324 21.49 -7.07 16.51
CA ARG A 324 21.96 -6.05 17.47
C ARG A 324 21.71 -6.47 18.93
N LYS A 325 20.48 -6.86 19.26
CA LYS A 325 20.13 -7.30 20.61
C LYS A 325 20.94 -8.52 21.07
N TYR A 326 21.30 -9.41 20.13
CA TYR A 326 22.17 -10.55 20.43
C TYR A 326 23.66 -10.17 20.59
N GLU A 327 24.18 -9.20 19.82
CA GLU A 327 25.50 -8.61 20.09
C GLU A 327 25.52 -7.95 21.48
N GLU A 328 24.53 -7.13 21.80
CA GLU A 328 24.37 -6.43 23.09
C GLU A 328 24.35 -7.41 24.28
N MET A 329 23.52 -8.46 24.23
CA MET A 329 23.48 -9.50 25.29
C MET A 329 24.79 -10.30 25.42
N ARG A 330 25.57 -10.45 24.33
CA ARG A 330 26.90 -11.09 24.39
C ARG A 330 27.95 -10.18 25.05
N GLU A 331 27.86 -8.87 24.84
CA GLU A 331 28.75 -7.91 25.50
C GLU A 331 28.43 -7.78 26.99
N GLU A 332 27.14 -7.72 27.38
CA GLU A 332 26.69 -7.84 28.77
C GLU A 332 27.32 -9.07 29.45
N ALA A 333 27.12 -10.26 28.88
CA ALA A 333 27.63 -11.52 29.42
C ALA A 333 29.16 -11.59 29.49
N SER A 334 29.86 -10.94 28.54
CA SER A 334 31.32 -10.85 28.55
C SER A 334 31.82 -9.94 29.66
N ASN A 335 31.17 -8.79 29.89
CA ASN A 335 31.61 -7.77 30.84
C ASN A 335 31.52 -8.25 32.30
N ILE A 336 30.56 -9.13 32.62
CA ILE A 336 30.40 -9.73 33.95
C ILE A 336 31.67 -10.47 34.42
N LEU A 337 32.33 -11.21 33.50
CA LEU A 337 33.49 -12.06 33.76
C LEU A 337 34.84 -11.41 33.40
N LEU A 338 34.83 -10.32 32.61
CA LEU A 338 36.03 -9.63 32.12
C LEU A 338 36.95 -9.21 33.27
N ASN A 339 38.26 -9.41 33.09
CA ASN A 339 39.34 -9.18 34.05
C ASN A 339 39.27 -10.00 35.35
N LYS A 340 38.25 -10.85 35.54
CA LYS A 340 38.02 -11.66 36.76
C LYS A 340 38.20 -13.17 36.54
N LYS A 341 37.98 -13.67 35.32
CA LYS A 341 38.14 -15.09 34.95
C LYS A 341 38.79 -15.25 33.58
N GLU A 342 39.65 -16.24 33.42
CA GLU A 342 40.24 -16.67 32.14
C GLU A 342 39.13 -17.05 31.13
N ARG A 343 39.30 -16.65 29.87
CA ARG A 343 38.27 -16.88 28.85
C ARG A 343 38.51 -18.20 28.14
N ARG A 344 37.60 -19.17 28.33
CA ARG A 344 37.55 -20.37 27.51
C ARG A 344 37.37 -20.01 26.02
N ARG A 345 38.11 -20.69 25.13
CA ARG A 345 38.24 -20.29 23.71
C ARG A 345 36.90 -20.06 23.01
N ASN A 346 35.92 -20.94 23.24
CA ASN A 346 34.63 -20.98 22.52
C ASN A 346 33.40 -20.49 23.32
N SER A 347 33.53 -20.09 24.59
CA SER A 347 32.35 -19.87 25.48
C SER A 347 31.39 -18.77 25.01
N ILE A 348 31.92 -17.66 24.46
CA ILE A 348 31.12 -16.50 24.02
C ILE A 348 30.81 -16.56 22.52
N ASN A 349 31.47 -17.45 21.75
CA ASN A 349 31.25 -17.55 20.30
C ASN A 349 30.05 -18.42 19.91
N ARG A 350 29.45 -19.17 20.83
CA ARG A 350 28.21 -19.93 20.59
C ARG A 350 26.99 -19.00 20.65
N ASN A 351 25.95 -19.34 19.90
CA ASN A 351 24.62 -18.77 20.08
C ASN A 351 24.07 -19.12 21.47
N PHE A 352 23.60 -18.09 22.16
CA PHE A 352 22.75 -18.21 23.35
C PHE A 352 21.34 -18.56 22.85
N VAL A 353 20.84 -19.72 23.26
CA VAL A 353 19.54 -20.30 22.85
C VAL A 353 18.53 -20.22 23.99
N GLY A 354 19.01 -20.06 25.24
CA GLY A 354 18.20 -20.21 26.43
C GLY A 354 17.86 -21.68 26.68
N ASP A 355 16.90 -22.23 25.94
CA ASP A 355 16.43 -23.61 26.13
C ASP A 355 17.29 -24.62 25.35
N TYR A 356 18.09 -25.40 26.08
CA TYR A 356 18.87 -26.53 25.56
C TYR A 356 18.28 -27.90 25.95
N LEU A 357 17.12 -27.93 26.61
CA LEU A 357 16.40 -29.17 26.92
C LEU A 357 15.31 -29.48 25.90
N GLY A 358 14.77 -28.45 25.23
CA GLY A 358 13.61 -28.57 24.35
C GLY A 358 12.32 -28.72 25.17
N LEU A 359 12.06 -27.78 26.09
CA LEU A 359 10.93 -27.81 27.02
C LEU A 359 9.57 -27.69 26.32
N GLU A 360 9.50 -27.33 25.04
CA GLU A 360 8.25 -27.43 24.27
C GLU A 360 7.88 -28.89 23.95
N GLU A 361 8.88 -29.77 23.80
CA GLU A 361 8.71 -31.20 23.51
C GLU A 361 8.68 -32.08 24.78
N ARG A 362 8.81 -31.49 25.99
CA ARG A 362 8.94 -32.20 27.28
C ARG A 362 7.91 -31.76 28.31
N PRO A 363 6.63 -32.20 28.20
CA PRO A 363 5.59 -31.83 29.15
C PRO A 363 5.89 -32.25 30.60
N GLU A 364 6.72 -33.28 30.80
CA GLU A 364 7.14 -33.79 32.11
C GLU A 364 7.96 -32.75 32.89
N LEU A 365 8.86 -32.03 32.21
CA LEU A 365 9.61 -30.93 32.82
C LEU A 365 8.73 -29.68 33.01
N ARG A 366 7.83 -29.41 32.05
CA ARG A 366 6.88 -28.26 32.15
C ARG A 366 5.95 -28.36 33.35
N GLN A 367 5.62 -29.56 33.84
CA GLN A 367 4.68 -29.75 34.96
C GLN A 367 5.12 -29.07 36.26
N PHE A 368 6.42 -28.77 36.41
CA PHE A 368 6.97 -28.11 37.61
C PHE A 368 6.99 -26.58 37.52
N LEU A 369 6.70 -25.99 36.35
CA LEU A 369 6.67 -24.55 36.09
C LEU A 369 5.24 -24.00 36.23
N ALA A 370 5.10 -22.70 36.48
CA ALA A 370 3.76 -22.09 36.51
C ALA A 370 3.13 -21.98 35.11
N LYS A 371 1.79 -21.95 35.04
CA LYS A 371 1.07 -21.81 33.76
C LYS A 371 1.51 -20.55 33.01
N ARG A 372 1.96 -20.71 31.77
CA ARG A 372 2.53 -19.66 30.90
C ARG A 372 3.79 -18.97 31.47
N GLU A 373 4.50 -19.59 32.40
CA GLU A 373 5.80 -19.07 32.87
C GLU A 373 6.83 -19.14 31.74
N ARG A 374 7.46 -18.01 31.42
CA ARG A 374 8.54 -17.94 30.43
C ARG A 374 9.80 -18.57 31.01
N VAL A 375 10.44 -19.43 30.23
CA VAL A 375 11.81 -19.89 30.47
C VAL A 375 12.78 -18.92 29.79
N ASP A 376 13.87 -18.60 30.48
CA ASP A 376 15.00 -17.84 29.92
C ASP A 376 16.23 -18.73 29.67
N PHE A 377 16.40 -19.80 30.45
CA PHE A 377 17.48 -20.78 30.25
C PHE A 377 17.09 -22.17 30.75
N ALA A 378 17.53 -23.23 30.07
CA ALA A 378 17.37 -24.62 30.51
C ALA A 378 18.55 -25.51 30.05
N ASP A 379 19.18 -26.28 30.95
CA ASP A 379 20.35 -27.15 30.66
C ASP A 379 20.43 -28.37 31.60
N SER A 380 21.13 -29.44 31.19
CA SER A 380 21.34 -30.67 31.99
C SER A 380 22.72 -30.69 32.66
N VAL A 381 22.81 -29.87 33.71
CA VAL A 381 24.03 -29.61 34.50
C VAL A 381 24.49 -30.81 35.33
N THR A 382 25.77 -30.82 35.70
CA THR A 382 26.27 -31.74 36.74
C THR A 382 26.22 -31.05 38.09
N LYS A 383 25.51 -31.63 39.08
CA LYS A 383 25.58 -31.22 40.48
C LYS A 383 26.47 -32.17 41.27
N TYR A 384 27.30 -31.62 42.15
CA TYR A 384 28.17 -32.38 43.04
C TYR A 384 27.56 -32.48 44.45
N ASP A 385 27.73 -33.65 45.09
CA ASP A 385 27.22 -33.92 46.43
C ASP A 385 28.24 -33.68 47.56
N ARG A 386 27.89 -34.05 48.80
CA ARG A 386 28.74 -33.89 50.00
C ARG A 386 29.99 -34.77 50.06
N ARG A 387 30.17 -35.66 49.07
CA ARG A 387 31.33 -36.52 48.82
C ARG A 387 31.96 -36.21 47.44
N PHE A 388 31.57 -35.09 46.81
CA PHE A 388 31.95 -34.70 45.46
C PHE A 388 31.59 -35.71 44.36
N LYS A 389 30.56 -36.54 44.58
CA LYS A 389 30.04 -37.43 43.53
C LYS A 389 29.22 -36.60 42.53
N PRO A 390 29.47 -36.72 41.20
CA PRO A 390 28.68 -36.04 40.19
C PRO A 390 27.30 -36.69 40.03
N ILE A 391 26.26 -35.87 39.90
CA ILE A 391 24.86 -36.27 39.73
C ILE A 391 24.21 -35.32 38.72
N LYS A 392 23.66 -35.86 37.62
CA LYS A 392 22.95 -35.01 36.64
C LYS A 392 21.64 -34.43 37.21
N ARG A 393 21.40 -33.17 36.87
CA ARG A 393 20.22 -32.37 37.23
C ARG A 393 19.86 -31.51 36.05
N ASP A 394 18.57 -31.26 35.86
CA ASP A 394 18.12 -30.30 34.86
C ASP A 394 17.85 -28.97 35.59
N LEU A 395 18.44 -27.91 35.08
CA LEU A 395 18.47 -26.57 35.67
C LEU A 395 17.68 -25.64 34.76
N ILE A 396 16.57 -25.10 35.26
CA ILE A 396 15.70 -24.18 34.50
C ILE A 396 15.65 -22.83 35.22
N LEU A 397 15.86 -21.76 34.48
CA LEU A 397 15.74 -20.36 34.93
C LEU A 397 14.53 -19.71 34.28
N THR A 398 13.69 -19.09 35.11
CA THR A 398 12.59 -18.21 34.68
C THR A 398 12.84 -16.79 35.21
N PRO A 399 12.03 -15.78 34.88
CA PRO A 399 12.10 -14.46 35.51
C PRO A 399 11.82 -14.43 37.03
N LYS A 400 11.41 -15.56 37.64
CA LYS A 400 11.05 -15.64 39.07
C LYS A 400 11.88 -16.65 39.85
N CYS A 401 12.20 -17.80 39.26
CA CYS A 401 12.78 -18.90 40.01
C CYS A 401 13.89 -19.65 39.25
N VAL A 402 14.80 -20.25 40.02
CA VAL A 402 15.68 -21.32 39.57
C VAL A 402 15.10 -22.66 40.03
N TYR A 403 14.75 -23.50 39.07
CA TYR A 403 14.26 -24.86 39.29
C TYR A 403 15.40 -25.85 39.07
N VAL A 404 15.55 -26.80 40.00
CA VAL A 404 16.51 -27.91 39.91
C VAL A 404 15.74 -29.21 39.95
N ILE A 405 15.64 -29.89 38.83
CA ILE A 405 14.92 -31.15 38.66
C ILE A 405 15.93 -32.30 38.68
N GLY A 406 15.54 -33.43 39.28
CA GLY A 406 16.34 -34.65 39.33
C GLY A 406 15.52 -35.87 38.93
N ARG A 407 16.22 -36.97 38.64
CA ARG A 407 15.62 -38.25 38.22
C ARG A 407 15.74 -39.26 39.34
N GLU A 408 14.65 -39.94 39.70
CA GLU A 408 14.62 -40.95 40.77
C GLU A 408 13.80 -42.17 40.37
N LYS A 409 14.21 -43.36 40.85
CA LYS A 409 13.42 -44.58 40.69
C LYS A 409 12.28 -44.63 41.71
N VAL A 410 11.05 -44.84 41.23
CA VAL A 410 9.87 -45.06 42.07
C VAL A 410 10.08 -46.32 42.92
N LYS A 411 9.89 -46.21 44.24
CA LYS A 411 10.26 -47.27 45.21
C LYS A 411 9.09 -48.17 45.64
N ARG A 412 7.84 -47.73 45.44
CA ARG A 412 6.59 -48.38 45.89
C ARG A 412 5.47 -48.10 44.88
N GLY A 413 4.42 -48.93 44.85
CA GLY A 413 3.32 -48.83 43.89
C GLY A 413 3.57 -49.58 42.57
N PRO A 414 2.61 -49.58 41.63
CA PRO A 414 2.72 -50.32 40.37
C PRO A 414 3.84 -49.80 39.45
N GLU A 415 4.20 -48.52 39.55
CA GLU A 415 5.30 -47.89 38.80
C GLU A 415 6.71 -48.26 39.33
N LYS A 416 6.84 -49.17 40.30
CA LYS A 416 8.09 -49.49 41.00
C LYS A 416 9.22 -49.84 40.02
N GLY A 417 10.29 -49.05 40.05
CA GLY A 417 11.47 -49.19 39.20
C GLY A 417 11.55 -48.17 38.06
N LEU A 418 10.42 -47.58 37.64
CA LEU A 418 10.40 -46.51 36.64
C LEU A 418 11.15 -45.27 37.14
N VAL A 419 11.83 -44.57 36.24
CA VAL A 419 12.55 -43.33 36.54
C VAL A 419 11.62 -42.15 36.29
N ARG A 420 11.21 -41.48 37.37
CA ARG A 420 10.37 -40.29 37.31
C ARG A 420 11.19 -39.03 37.58
N GLU A 421 10.80 -37.93 36.95
CA GLU A 421 11.35 -36.61 37.22
C GLU A 421 10.73 -36.02 38.48
N VAL A 422 11.57 -35.40 39.32
CA VAL A 422 11.22 -34.92 40.65
C VAL A 422 11.89 -33.57 40.89
N LEU A 423 11.11 -32.54 41.18
CA LEU A 423 11.60 -31.24 41.60
C LEU A 423 12.44 -31.38 42.90
N LYS A 424 13.74 -31.09 42.82
CA LYS A 424 14.68 -31.18 43.95
C LYS A 424 14.98 -29.84 44.63
N LYS A 425 14.74 -28.74 43.93
CA LYS A 425 14.73 -27.38 44.48
C LYS A 425 13.90 -26.48 43.58
N LYS A 426 13.10 -25.61 44.18
CA LYS A 426 12.62 -24.37 43.58
C LYS A 426 13.20 -23.25 44.45
N LEU A 427 13.90 -22.32 43.83
CA LEU A 427 14.54 -21.19 44.49
C LEU A 427 13.93 -19.92 43.94
N ASP A 428 13.42 -19.06 44.82
CA ASP A 428 13.16 -17.68 44.41
C ASP A 428 14.50 -17.02 44.07
N ILE A 429 14.51 -16.23 42.99
CA ILE A 429 15.72 -15.50 42.58
C ILE A 429 16.12 -14.49 43.65
N GLN A 430 15.18 -13.81 44.32
CA GLN A 430 15.48 -12.83 45.36
C GLN A 430 16.19 -13.46 46.58
N ALA A 431 15.99 -14.75 46.84
CA ALA A 431 16.61 -15.50 47.94
C ALA A 431 18.06 -15.96 47.66
N LEU A 432 18.62 -15.61 46.50
CA LEU A 432 20.03 -15.89 46.19
C LEU A 432 20.95 -14.89 46.89
N ARG A 433 22.00 -15.43 47.53
CA ARG A 433 23.01 -14.64 48.25
C ARG A 433 24.14 -14.18 47.33
N GLY A 434 24.42 -14.94 46.27
CA GLY A 434 25.47 -14.68 45.29
C GLY A 434 25.81 -15.90 44.43
N VAL A 435 26.84 -15.77 43.60
CA VAL A 435 27.46 -16.89 42.87
C VAL A 435 28.98 -16.85 43.07
N SER A 436 29.59 -17.99 43.39
CA SER A 436 31.05 -18.11 43.44
C SER A 436 31.60 -18.80 42.19
N LEU A 437 32.72 -18.28 41.72
CA LEU A 437 33.42 -18.66 40.50
C LEU A 437 34.93 -18.74 40.80
N SER A 438 35.62 -19.66 40.16
CA SER A 438 37.08 -19.71 40.07
C SER A 438 37.61 -18.71 39.05
N THR A 439 38.92 -18.45 39.04
CA THR A 439 39.56 -17.57 38.05
C THR A 439 40.02 -18.28 36.77
N ARG A 440 40.06 -19.64 36.76
CA ARG A 440 40.44 -20.48 35.59
C ARG A 440 39.39 -20.55 34.49
N GLN A 441 39.71 -21.15 33.33
CA GLN A 441 38.79 -21.27 32.17
C GLN A 441 37.71 -22.37 32.24
N ASP A 442 37.42 -22.88 33.43
CA ASP A 442 36.50 -24.01 33.68
C ASP A 442 34.99 -23.70 33.49
N ASP A 443 34.17 -24.75 33.68
CA ASP A 443 32.70 -24.76 33.63
C ASP A 443 32.00 -24.73 35.00
N PHE A 444 32.75 -24.61 36.12
CA PHE A 444 32.22 -24.71 37.49
C PHE A 444 31.66 -23.40 38.07
N PHE A 445 30.64 -23.51 38.92
CA PHE A 445 30.08 -22.42 39.73
C PHE A 445 29.41 -22.94 41.00
N ILE A 446 29.28 -22.08 42.01
CA ILE A 446 28.51 -22.37 43.23
C ILE A 446 27.39 -21.33 43.32
N LEU A 447 26.13 -21.77 43.28
CA LEU A 447 25.00 -20.92 43.68
C LEU A 447 25.00 -20.83 45.21
N GLN A 448 25.08 -19.60 45.74
CA GLN A 448 25.00 -19.35 47.17
C GLN A 448 23.55 -19.10 47.59
N GLU A 449 23.07 -19.89 48.54
CA GLU A 449 21.66 -19.99 48.92
C GLU A 449 21.54 -20.01 50.44
N GLU A 450 20.38 -19.68 51.01
CA GLU A 450 20.23 -19.60 52.47
C GLU A 450 20.41 -20.96 53.18
N ALA A 451 19.71 -22.00 52.73
CA ALA A 451 19.63 -23.28 53.44
C ALA A 451 20.84 -24.22 53.17
N ALA A 452 21.30 -24.29 51.93
CA ALA A 452 22.46 -25.08 51.51
C ALA A 452 22.82 -24.71 50.07
N ASP A 453 24.11 -24.52 49.79
CA ASP A 453 24.59 -24.02 48.50
C ASP A 453 24.58 -25.15 47.44
N SER A 454 24.64 -24.79 46.15
CA SER A 454 24.67 -25.74 45.03
C SER A 454 25.92 -25.60 44.19
N PHE A 455 26.87 -26.52 44.37
CA PHE A 455 28.05 -26.66 43.52
C PHE A 455 27.70 -27.39 42.21
N LEU A 456 27.92 -26.71 41.08
CA LEU A 456 27.41 -27.04 39.75
C LEU A 456 28.49 -26.90 38.66
N GLU A 457 28.29 -27.61 37.56
CA GLU A 457 29.10 -27.58 36.34
C GLU A 457 28.16 -27.46 35.13
N SER A 458 28.40 -26.46 34.28
CA SER A 458 27.71 -26.28 32.99
C SER A 458 28.63 -25.63 31.97
N ILE A 459 28.72 -26.26 30.78
CA ILE A 459 29.36 -25.69 29.58
C ILE A 459 28.68 -24.40 29.09
N PHE A 460 27.49 -24.07 29.62
CA PHE A 460 26.72 -22.87 29.29
C PHE A 460 26.70 -21.86 30.46
N LYS A 461 27.52 -22.06 31.50
CA LYS A 461 27.63 -21.20 32.70
C LYS A 461 27.63 -19.69 32.41
N THR A 462 28.34 -19.20 31.39
CA THR A 462 28.41 -17.76 31.07
C THR A 462 27.03 -17.18 30.70
N GLU A 463 26.23 -17.93 29.95
CA GLU A 463 24.86 -17.56 29.56
C GLU A 463 23.92 -17.63 30.78
N PHE A 464 23.95 -18.74 31.51
CA PHE A 464 23.16 -18.93 32.73
C PHE A 464 23.45 -17.84 33.78
N VAL A 465 24.71 -17.56 34.11
CA VAL A 465 25.09 -16.54 35.09
C VAL A 465 24.71 -15.14 34.60
N SER A 466 24.87 -14.83 33.30
CA SER A 466 24.46 -13.53 32.77
C SER A 466 22.95 -13.31 32.87
N LEU A 467 22.15 -14.32 32.52
CA LEU A 467 20.70 -14.26 32.65
C LEU A 467 20.26 -14.22 34.11
N LEU A 468 20.92 -14.97 34.99
CA LEU A 468 20.65 -15.00 36.43
C LEU A 468 20.95 -13.64 37.09
N CYS A 469 22.10 -13.03 36.80
CA CYS A 469 22.42 -11.68 37.26
C CYS A 469 21.35 -10.67 36.80
N LYS A 470 20.93 -10.73 35.54
CA LYS A 470 19.91 -9.83 34.97
C LYS A 470 18.55 -9.99 35.64
N ARG A 471 18.05 -11.22 35.80
CA ARG A 471 16.79 -11.49 36.51
C ARG A 471 16.86 -11.16 37.99
N PHE A 472 18.02 -11.33 38.63
CA PHE A 472 18.22 -10.91 40.02
C PHE A 472 18.19 -9.39 40.18
N GLU A 473 18.84 -8.65 39.28
CA GLU A 473 18.82 -7.19 39.31
C GLU A 473 17.42 -6.62 39.02
N GLU A 474 16.70 -7.19 38.05
CA GLU A 474 15.29 -6.87 37.77
C GLU A 474 14.38 -7.15 38.97
N ALA A 475 14.55 -8.29 39.65
CA ALA A 475 13.68 -8.73 40.74
C ALA A 475 14.01 -8.11 42.10
N ALA A 476 15.29 -7.95 42.44
CA ALA A 476 15.77 -7.49 43.75
C ALA A 476 16.26 -6.03 43.76
N ARG A 477 16.27 -5.35 42.59
CA ARG A 477 16.75 -3.96 42.40
C ARG A 477 18.18 -3.70 42.91
N ARG A 478 19.01 -4.75 42.92
CA ARG A 478 20.43 -4.71 43.31
C ARG A 478 21.21 -5.77 42.52
N PRO A 479 22.49 -5.57 42.20
CA PRO A 479 23.29 -6.58 41.51
C PRO A 479 23.48 -7.83 42.36
N LEU A 480 23.54 -9.00 41.70
CA LEU A 480 23.84 -10.29 42.33
C LEU A 480 25.34 -10.33 42.70
N PRO A 481 25.73 -10.57 43.97
CA PRO A 481 27.14 -10.66 44.35
C PRO A 481 27.86 -11.80 43.64
N LEU A 482 28.99 -11.50 43.00
CA LEU A 482 29.83 -12.48 42.30
C LEU A 482 31.23 -12.54 42.93
N THR A 483 31.58 -13.68 43.52
CA THR A 483 32.88 -13.91 44.14
C THR A 483 33.81 -14.66 43.19
N PHE A 484 35.04 -14.19 43.02
CA PHE A 484 36.05 -14.82 42.16
C PHE A 484 37.28 -15.23 43.00
N SER A 485 37.53 -16.54 43.11
CA SER A 485 38.66 -17.09 43.88
C SER A 485 38.99 -18.52 43.44
N ASP A 486 40.28 -18.86 43.30
CA ASP A 486 40.71 -20.23 43.04
C ASP A 486 40.61 -21.14 44.29
N LEU A 487 40.33 -20.58 45.48
CA LEU A 487 39.87 -21.34 46.65
C LEU A 487 38.41 -20.99 46.95
N LEU A 488 37.50 -21.93 46.68
CA LEU A 488 36.07 -21.79 46.94
C LEU A 488 35.62 -22.68 48.11
N GLN A 489 34.50 -22.30 48.74
CA GLN A 489 33.83 -23.12 49.74
C GLN A 489 32.32 -23.15 49.47
N PHE A 490 31.66 -24.28 49.77
CA PHE A 490 30.19 -24.39 49.75
C PHE A 490 29.63 -25.09 50.99
N ARG A 491 28.45 -24.67 51.45
CA ARG A 491 27.79 -25.20 52.65
C ARG A 491 26.85 -26.34 52.29
N VAL A 492 27.08 -27.51 52.89
CA VAL A 492 26.26 -28.72 52.69
C VAL A 492 25.04 -28.69 53.62
N LYS A 493 23.88 -29.16 53.13
CA LYS A 493 22.68 -29.34 53.96
C LYS A 493 22.96 -30.27 55.15
N LYS A 494 22.52 -29.88 56.35
CA LYS A 494 22.61 -30.70 57.56
C LYS A 494 21.79 -32.00 57.41
N GLU A 495 22.44 -33.14 57.65
CA GLU A 495 21.83 -34.48 57.72
C GLU A 495 22.29 -35.13 59.05
N GLY A 496 21.40 -35.22 60.03
CA GLY A 496 21.67 -35.85 61.34
C GLY A 496 22.25 -34.94 62.43
N TRP A 497 22.68 -35.55 63.54
CA TRP A 497 23.26 -34.92 64.73
C TRP A 497 24.73 -34.50 64.52
N GLY A 498 24.96 -33.59 63.57
CA GLY A 498 26.26 -32.96 63.33
C GLY A 498 26.08 -31.65 62.57
N GLY A 499 26.92 -30.64 62.84
CA GLY A 499 26.81 -29.32 62.22
C GLY A 499 26.90 -29.33 60.69
N GLY A 500 26.29 -28.33 60.03
CA GLY A 500 26.31 -28.19 58.57
C GLY A 500 27.72 -27.94 58.04
N SER A 501 28.43 -29.00 57.65
CA SER A 501 29.84 -28.91 57.27
C SER A 501 30.05 -28.22 55.92
N THR A 502 31.03 -27.31 55.83
CA THR A 502 31.56 -26.79 54.57
C THR A 502 32.33 -27.86 53.78
N ARG A 503 32.53 -27.59 52.49
CA ARG A 503 33.45 -28.31 51.59
C ARG A 503 34.31 -27.31 50.84
N ASN A 504 35.59 -27.61 50.72
CA ASN A 504 36.56 -26.77 50.03
C ASN A 504 36.76 -27.27 48.60
N VAL A 505 36.86 -26.36 47.64
CA VAL A 505 37.17 -26.66 46.23
C VAL A 505 38.33 -25.77 45.80
N THR A 506 39.47 -26.40 45.51
CA THR A 506 40.72 -25.71 45.15
C THR A 506 40.97 -25.89 43.65
N PHE A 507 41.05 -24.78 42.92
CA PHE A 507 41.37 -24.74 41.51
C PHE A 507 42.88 -24.57 41.33
N SER A 508 43.44 -25.31 40.39
CA SER A 508 44.87 -25.44 40.16
C SER A 508 45.16 -25.52 38.67
N ARG A 509 46.39 -25.17 38.27
CA ARG A 509 46.86 -25.43 36.91
C ARG A 509 47.00 -26.93 36.67
N GLY A 510 46.55 -27.36 35.50
CA GLY A 510 46.67 -28.71 34.99
C GLY A 510 46.97 -28.70 33.50
N THR A 511 46.70 -29.81 32.82
CA THR A 511 46.94 -29.98 31.38
C THR A 511 45.63 -30.19 30.63
N GLY A 512 45.47 -29.49 29.49
CA GLY A 512 44.31 -29.62 28.60
C GLY A 512 43.04 -28.83 29.00
N ASP A 513 42.07 -28.80 28.08
CA ASP A 513 40.80 -28.04 28.17
C ASP A 513 39.67 -28.76 28.95
N LEU A 514 39.99 -29.88 29.62
CA LEU A 514 39.08 -30.66 30.45
C LEU A 514 39.58 -30.66 31.90
N ALA A 515 38.66 -30.54 32.86
CA ALA A 515 39.00 -30.50 34.27
C ALA A 515 39.26 -31.91 34.84
N VAL A 516 40.39 -32.09 35.52
CA VAL A 516 40.73 -33.30 36.28
C VAL A 516 40.36 -33.09 37.75
N LEU A 517 39.56 -34.00 38.31
CA LEU A 517 39.02 -33.90 39.67
C LEU A 517 39.70 -34.92 40.59
N LYS A 518 40.27 -34.46 41.71
CA LYS A 518 40.87 -35.28 42.78
C LYS A 518 40.22 -34.95 44.12
N ALA A 519 39.35 -35.82 44.61
CA ALA A 519 38.66 -35.65 45.89
C ALA A 519 39.50 -36.19 47.06
N GLY A 520 39.64 -35.41 48.13
CA GLY A 520 40.37 -35.76 49.35
C GLY A 520 39.58 -35.37 50.60
N GLY A 521 38.84 -36.33 51.17
CA GLY A 521 38.08 -36.13 52.42
C GLY A 521 37.00 -35.03 52.32
N ARG A 522 37.31 -33.84 52.87
CA ARG A 522 36.42 -32.65 52.83
C ARG A 522 36.81 -31.63 51.74
N ALA A 523 37.84 -31.90 50.96
CA ALA A 523 38.33 -31.04 49.89
C ALA A 523 38.24 -31.72 48.51
N LEU A 524 38.15 -30.90 47.45
CA LEU A 524 38.26 -31.32 46.05
C LEU A 524 39.27 -30.43 45.34
N THR A 525 40.33 -31.03 44.79
CA THR A 525 41.24 -30.32 43.89
C THR A 525 40.75 -30.49 42.45
N ILE A 526 40.65 -29.39 41.72
CA ILE A 526 40.30 -29.33 40.31
C ILE A 526 41.50 -28.77 39.56
N SER A 527 42.01 -29.50 38.58
CA SER A 527 43.15 -29.09 37.75
C SER A 527 42.71 -28.91 36.30
N ILE A 528 43.02 -27.78 35.69
CA ILE A 528 42.68 -27.45 34.29
C ILE A 528 43.79 -26.60 33.66
N GLY A 529 44.02 -26.74 32.35
CA GLY A 529 44.97 -25.88 31.63
C GLY A 529 44.51 -24.42 31.54
N ASP A 530 45.47 -23.49 31.47
CA ASP A 530 45.21 -22.04 31.39
C ASP A 530 44.40 -21.67 30.13
N GLY A 531 43.44 -20.75 30.27
CA GLY A 531 42.62 -20.24 29.16
C GLY A 531 43.25 -19.10 28.37
N LEU A 532 42.41 -18.40 27.59
CA LEU A 532 42.80 -17.10 27.03
C LEU A 532 42.82 -16.04 28.14
N PRO A 533 43.67 -15.00 28.05
CA PRO A 533 43.81 -13.98 29.08
C PRO A 533 42.48 -13.38 29.53
N LYS A 534 42.35 -13.11 30.83
CA LYS A 534 41.13 -12.56 31.45
C LYS A 534 40.66 -11.21 30.87
N SER A 535 41.53 -10.49 30.17
CA SER A 535 41.25 -9.25 29.42
C SER A 535 40.70 -9.45 28.00
N THR A 536 40.59 -10.69 27.51
CA THR A 536 40.23 -11.00 26.11
C THR A 536 38.75 -10.72 25.82
N LYS A 537 38.44 -9.54 25.26
CA LYS A 537 37.11 -9.21 24.74
C LYS A 537 36.72 -10.08 23.50
N PRO A 538 35.42 -10.23 23.18
CA PRO A 538 34.97 -10.89 21.96
C PRO A 538 35.30 -10.02 20.72
N THR A 539 35.90 -10.61 19.68
CA THR A 539 36.22 -9.88 18.44
C THR A 539 35.11 -10.02 17.40
N ARG A 540 34.59 -8.89 16.92
CA ARG A 540 33.48 -8.82 15.96
C ARG A 540 33.75 -9.50 14.60
N LYS A 541 35.03 -9.77 14.28
CA LYS A 541 35.46 -10.43 13.03
C LYS A 541 35.01 -11.90 12.90
N GLY A 542 34.53 -12.54 13.97
CA GLY A 542 34.22 -13.99 13.99
C GLY A 542 33.15 -14.50 13.02
N LEU A 543 32.26 -13.64 12.47
CA LEU A 543 31.23 -14.05 11.51
C LEU A 543 31.65 -13.90 10.03
N ALA A 544 32.71 -13.15 9.72
CA ALA A 544 32.94 -12.62 8.38
C ALA A 544 33.56 -13.62 7.36
N GLN A 545 34.13 -14.74 7.82
CA GLN A 545 34.79 -15.72 6.95
C GLN A 545 33.95 -16.99 6.66
N GLY A 546 32.67 -16.98 7.03
CA GLY A 546 31.72 -18.06 6.74
C GLY A 546 31.13 -18.04 5.32
N ARG A 547 31.95 -18.11 4.26
CA ARG A 547 31.44 -18.53 2.94
C ARG A 547 30.94 -19.98 3.05
N PRO A 548 29.80 -20.36 2.45
CA PRO A 548 29.28 -21.73 2.52
C PRO A 548 30.11 -22.68 1.64
N ARG A 549 31.27 -23.10 2.15
CA ARG A 549 31.98 -24.28 1.63
C ARG A 549 31.09 -25.51 1.83
N ARG A 550 30.93 -26.32 0.78
CA ARG A 550 30.23 -27.62 0.86
C ARG A 550 30.89 -28.49 1.94
N SER A 551 30.06 -29.11 2.78
CA SER A 551 30.37 -30.32 3.57
C SER A 551 31.75 -30.38 4.23
N ALA A 552 31.93 -29.64 5.32
CA ALA A 552 32.86 -30.00 6.39
C ALA A 552 32.06 -30.22 7.68
N GLN A 553 32.38 -31.26 8.45
CA GLN A 553 31.57 -31.68 9.60
C GLN A 553 31.61 -30.64 10.72
N ALA A 554 30.44 -30.31 11.29
CA ALA A 554 30.36 -29.51 12.52
C ALA A 554 30.91 -30.32 13.71
N PRO A 555 31.57 -29.69 14.70
CA PRO A 555 32.17 -30.39 15.84
C PRO A 555 31.09 -31.09 16.68
N THR A 556 31.05 -32.41 16.60
CA THR A 556 30.02 -33.24 17.21
C THR A 556 30.18 -33.36 18.72
N ARG A 557 29.27 -32.76 19.48
CA ARG A 557 28.91 -33.24 20.83
C ARG A 557 27.42 -33.12 21.09
N ALA A 558 26.65 -33.94 20.38
CA ALA A 558 25.24 -34.18 20.70
C ALA A 558 25.09 -34.83 22.08
N ALA A 559 23.88 -34.78 22.65
CA ALA A 559 23.57 -35.51 23.88
C ALA A 559 23.62 -37.02 23.66
N PRO A 560 23.97 -37.84 24.68
CA PRO A 560 23.92 -39.29 24.58
C PRO A 560 22.50 -39.80 24.32
N GLY A 561 22.35 -40.74 23.39
CA GLY A 561 21.10 -41.48 23.20
C GLY A 561 20.80 -42.47 24.33
N PRO A 562 19.57 -43.01 24.40
CA PRO A 562 19.20 -44.02 25.41
C PRO A 562 19.95 -45.34 25.18
N PRO A 563 20.21 -46.12 26.25
CA PRO A 563 20.90 -47.40 26.13
C PRO A 563 20.04 -48.44 25.42
N ARG A 564 20.57 -49.08 24.37
CA ARG A 564 20.02 -50.34 23.85
C ARG A 564 20.57 -51.52 24.66
N GLY A 565 19.73 -52.53 24.88
CA GLY A 565 20.07 -53.71 25.69
C GLY A 565 21.10 -54.61 25.01
N LEU A 566 21.74 -55.47 25.81
CA LEU A 566 22.55 -56.56 25.28
C LEU A 566 21.66 -57.64 24.66
N ASN A 567 22.11 -58.20 23.54
CA ASN A 567 22.41 -59.63 23.52
C ASN A 567 23.49 -59.96 22.48
N ARG A 568 24.01 -61.20 22.52
CA ARG A 568 25.35 -61.56 22.05
C ARG A 568 25.33 -62.59 20.92
N ASN A 569 26.42 -62.59 20.14
CA ASN A 569 26.82 -63.59 19.13
C ASN A 569 26.01 -63.56 17.81
N GLY A 570 26.63 -63.64 16.63
CA GLY A 570 28.07 -63.49 16.35
C GLY A 570 28.52 -63.86 14.93
N VAL A 571 29.76 -63.47 14.62
CA VAL A 571 30.70 -64.00 13.58
C VAL A 571 30.32 -63.77 12.09
N PRO A 572 31.29 -63.47 11.18
CA PRO A 572 31.01 -62.67 9.97
C PRO A 572 31.43 -63.37 8.62
N PRO A 573 32.15 -62.78 7.65
CA PRO A 573 31.49 -62.31 6.41
C PRO A 573 32.14 -62.76 5.08
N SER A 574 31.39 -62.63 3.98
CA SER A 574 31.92 -62.60 2.59
C SER A 574 30.88 -61.95 1.64
N SER A 575 31.20 -61.43 0.44
CA SER A 575 32.42 -60.76 -0.07
C SER A 575 32.14 -60.23 -1.49
N GLN A 576 32.84 -59.17 -1.95
CA GLN A 576 32.93 -58.74 -3.37
C GLN A 576 31.59 -58.22 -4.01
N VAL A 577 31.52 -57.50 -5.14
CA VAL A 577 32.54 -56.92 -6.05
C VAL A 577 32.10 -55.54 -6.63
N ARG A 578 32.89 -54.95 -7.54
CA ARG A 578 32.66 -53.71 -8.34
C ARG A 578 31.56 -53.92 -9.43
N SER A 579 31.09 -53.00 -10.30
CA SER A 579 31.43 -51.60 -10.69
C SER A 579 30.23 -50.93 -11.45
N LEU A 580 30.37 -49.65 -11.83
CA LEU A 580 29.52 -48.87 -12.79
C LEU A 580 29.87 -49.20 -14.28
N PRO A 581 29.34 -48.57 -15.37
CA PRO A 581 28.29 -47.53 -15.53
C PRO A 581 27.26 -47.71 -16.72
N LEU A 582 26.32 -46.74 -16.82
CA LEU A 582 25.60 -46.12 -17.98
C LEU A 582 25.63 -46.73 -19.42
N GLU A 583 24.46 -46.73 -20.13
CA GLU A 583 24.04 -45.80 -21.24
C GLU A 583 22.59 -46.13 -21.73
N ILE A 584 21.65 -45.19 -22.01
CA ILE A 584 21.33 -44.28 -23.16
C ILE A 584 20.50 -44.92 -24.32
N THR A 585 19.61 -44.11 -24.95
CA THR A 585 18.66 -44.37 -26.07
C THR A 585 17.30 -45.06 -25.76
N SER A 586 16.33 -45.09 -26.68
CA SER A 586 15.33 -44.00 -26.96
C SER A 586 14.31 -44.41 -28.04
N GLY A 587 12.99 -44.18 -27.86
CA GLY A 587 12.04 -44.34 -28.99
C GLY A 587 10.52 -44.29 -28.71
N ARG A 588 9.82 -43.51 -29.54
CA ARG A 588 8.42 -43.54 -30.06
C ARG A 588 7.59 -44.85 -29.94
N SER A 589 6.23 -44.86 -29.97
CA SER A 589 5.22 -43.80 -30.25
C SER A 589 3.72 -44.18 -30.04
N SER A 590 2.89 -43.14 -29.78
CA SER A 590 1.56 -42.83 -30.41
C SER A 590 0.20 -43.47 -30.00
N GLN A 591 -0.85 -42.68 -30.29
CA GLN A 591 -2.30 -42.97 -30.49
C GLN A 591 -3.32 -42.74 -29.33
N ARG A 592 -4.57 -42.37 -29.75
CA ARG A 592 -5.71 -41.75 -29.02
C ARG A 592 -6.89 -41.56 -30.03
N PRO A 593 -8.12 -41.11 -29.64
CA PRO A 593 -9.16 -41.58 -28.70
C PRO A 593 -10.30 -42.36 -29.45
N PRO A 594 -11.57 -42.45 -28.95
CA PRO A 594 -12.61 -41.49 -29.39
C PRO A 594 -13.66 -41.08 -28.29
N ARG A 595 -14.94 -40.83 -28.66
CA ARG A 595 -16.00 -40.06 -27.91
C ARG A 595 -17.22 -40.93 -27.47
N GLY A 596 -18.05 -40.44 -26.53
CA GLY A 596 -19.44 -40.90 -26.22
C GLY A 596 -20.54 -40.03 -26.89
N PRO A 597 -21.81 -39.90 -26.42
CA PRO A 597 -22.52 -40.35 -25.18
C PRO A 597 -23.74 -41.29 -25.53
N PRO A 598 -25.04 -41.24 -25.09
CA PRO A 598 -25.78 -40.56 -23.98
C PRO A 598 -26.96 -41.34 -23.26
N SER A 599 -27.62 -40.65 -22.29
CA SER A 599 -29.07 -40.68 -21.88
C SER A 599 -29.70 -41.71 -20.88
N SER A 600 -30.26 -41.15 -19.78
CA SER A 600 -31.54 -41.48 -19.04
C SER A 600 -31.97 -42.93 -18.73
N THR A 601 -32.28 -43.36 -17.48
CA THR A 601 -33.46 -42.96 -16.66
C THR A 601 -33.45 -43.45 -15.17
N LEU A 602 -34.26 -42.76 -14.34
CA LEU A 602 -34.97 -43.12 -13.07
C LEU A 602 -34.59 -44.33 -12.16
N GLY A 603 -34.50 -44.05 -10.85
CA GLY A 603 -34.61 -44.99 -9.71
C GLY A 603 -34.66 -44.22 -8.37
N ALA A 604 -35.42 -44.65 -7.34
CA ALA A 604 -35.83 -43.76 -6.22
C ALA A 604 -35.86 -44.39 -4.81
N SER A 605 -36.23 -43.57 -3.81
CA SER A 605 -36.37 -43.86 -2.35
C SER A 605 -35.05 -43.76 -1.55
N ARG A 606 -34.99 -43.24 -0.30
CA ARG A 606 -36.04 -42.76 0.64
C ARG A 606 -35.47 -41.67 1.58
N ARG A 607 -36.32 -40.75 2.08
CA ARG A 607 -35.96 -39.69 3.07
C ARG A 607 -36.88 -39.76 4.31
N PRO A 608 -36.39 -39.39 5.51
CA PRO A 608 -37.16 -38.68 6.53
C PRO A 608 -36.94 -37.15 6.45
N ARG A 609 -37.78 -36.36 7.14
CA ARG A 609 -37.79 -34.88 7.09
C ARG A 609 -36.96 -34.24 8.21
N ALA A 610 -36.43 -33.04 7.93
CA ALA A 610 -36.00 -32.05 8.94
C ALA A 610 -36.62 -30.67 8.61
N ARG A 611 -36.68 -29.77 9.59
CA ARG A 611 -37.30 -28.42 9.48
C ARG A 611 -36.35 -27.42 8.79
N PRO A 612 -36.86 -26.32 8.19
CA PRO A 612 -36.04 -25.25 7.66
C PRO A 612 -35.33 -24.47 8.78
N PRO A 613 -34.07 -24.02 8.59
CA PRO A 613 -33.45 -22.99 9.41
C PRO A 613 -34.07 -21.61 9.16
N SER A 614 -34.00 -20.74 10.15
CA SER A 614 -34.42 -19.34 10.08
C SER A 614 -33.43 -18.46 9.31
N GLU A 615 -33.84 -17.21 9.08
CA GLU A 615 -33.01 -16.13 8.52
C GLU A 615 -31.67 -16.01 9.27
N HIS A 616 -30.57 -15.80 8.54
CA HIS A 616 -29.26 -15.52 9.12
C HIS A 616 -28.97 -14.01 9.12
N SER A 617 -28.57 -13.49 10.28
CA SER A 617 -28.31 -12.06 10.50
C SER A 617 -27.09 -11.55 9.71
N THR A 618 -27.15 -10.30 9.26
CA THR A 618 -26.09 -9.58 8.53
C THR A 618 -24.96 -9.06 9.45
N GLU A 619 -24.70 -9.76 10.56
CA GLU A 619 -23.95 -9.23 11.70
C GLU A 619 -22.42 -9.17 11.51
N PHE A 620 -21.91 -9.70 10.38
CA PHE A 620 -20.48 -9.72 10.05
C PHE A 620 -19.95 -8.41 9.40
N LEU A 621 -20.76 -7.35 9.36
CA LEU A 621 -20.40 -6.04 8.80
C LEU A 621 -20.19 -4.92 9.86
N ASN A 622 -20.35 -5.23 11.15
CA ASN A 622 -20.13 -4.24 12.21
C ASN A 622 -18.64 -4.10 12.56
N VAL A 623 -18.12 -2.87 12.49
CA VAL A 623 -16.74 -2.52 12.88
C VAL A 623 -16.66 -2.43 14.42
N PRO A 624 -15.68 -3.04 15.10
CA PRO A 624 -15.55 -2.95 16.55
C PRO A 624 -15.30 -1.54 17.06
N ASP A 625 -16.01 -1.18 18.13
CA ASP A 625 -15.92 0.15 18.73
C ASP A 625 -14.60 0.41 19.49
N GLN A 626 -14.28 1.69 19.64
CA GLN A 626 -13.03 2.30 20.13
C GLN A 626 -12.09 1.45 21.03
N GLY A 627 -11.15 0.74 20.41
CA GLY A 627 -10.08 0.02 21.12
C GLY A 627 -8.98 0.91 21.74
N VAL A 628 -9.13 1.21 23.04
CA VAL A 628 -8.12 1.60 24.07
C VAL A 628 -7.14 2.78 23.82
N ALA A 629 -6.86 3.21 22.59
CA ALA A 629 -5.90 4.29 22.30
C ALA A 629 -6.47 5.70 22.55
N GLY A 630 -7.78 5.85 22.68
CA GLY A 630 -8.45 7.15 22.84
C GLY A 630 -8.30 7.79 24.22
N MET A 631 -8.14 7.00 25.30
CA MET A 631 -8.29 7.50 26.67
C MET A 631 -7.17 8.44 27.15
N GLN A 632 -5.95 8.36 26.60
CA GLN A 632 -4.86 9.27 27.00
C GLN A 632 -4.95 10.67 26.38
N ARG A 633 -5.79 10.90 25.37
CA ARG A 633 -5.89 12.20 24.66
C ARG A 633 -6.77 13.25 25.34
N LYS A 634 -7.51 12.92 26.42
CA LYS A 634 -8.42 13.84 27.14
C LYS A 634 -7.88 14.39 28.47
N ARG A 635 -6.57 14.27 28.76
CA ARG A 635 -5.94 14.77 30.00
C ARG A 635 -4.79 15.77 29.80
N SER A 636 -4.69 16.39 28.63
CA SER A 636 -3.63 17.36 28.27
C SER A 636 -4.16 18.67 27.68
N ILE A 637 -5.33 19.13 28.14
CA ILE A 637 -5.86 20.48 27.89
C ILE A 637 -6.08 21.10 29.27
N GLY A 638 -5.23 22.04 29.68
CA GLY A 638 -5.37 22.72 30.98
C GLY A 638 -4.11 22.92 31.83
N GLN A 639 -2.94 23.21 31.24
CA GLN A 639 -1.84 23.89 31.96
C GLN A 639 -0.87 24.56 30.97
N ARG A 640 -0.57 25.85 31.18
CA ARG A 640 0.47 26.59 30.45
C ARG A 640 1.76 26.60 31.29
N PRO A 641 2.91 26.13 30.79
CA PRO A 641 4.20 26.45 31.36
C PRO A 641 4.56 27.93 31.16
N VAL A 642 5.31 28.50 32.11
CA VAL A 642 5.90 29.85 32.01
C VAL A 642 7.09 29.90 31.02
N PRO A 643 7.39 31.06 30.41
CA PRO A 643 8.43 31.17 29.38
C PRO A 643 9.85 31.10 29.98
N GLY A 644 10.72 30.28 29.39
CA GLY A 644 12.09 30.07 29.87
C GLY A 644 13.11 29.81 28.75
N VAL A 645 13.91 30.84 28.45
CA VAL A 645 15.28 30.85 27.89
C VAL A 645 15.64 29.83 26.77
N GLY A 646 15.81 30.38 25.56
CA GLY A 646 16.92 30.08 24.63
C GLY A 646 17.28 28.62 24.30
N ARG A 647 16.95 28.17 23.08
CA ARG A 647 17.68 27.09 22.39
C ARG A 647 18.39 27.61 21.13
N PRO A 648 19.49 26.97 20.67
CA PRO A 648 20.28 27.47 19.55
C PRO A 648 19.50 27.53 18.23
N LYS A 649 19.88 28.46 17.34
CA LYS A 649 19.35 28.51 15.97
C LYS A 649 19.66 27.17 15.24
N PRO A 650 18.70 26.59 14.50
CA PRO A 650 18.99 25.43 13.65
C PRO A 650 19.95 25.82 12.53
N GLN A 651 20.91 24.95 12.22
CA GLN A 651 21.77 25.09 11.05
C GLN A 651 20.94 24.97 9.76
N PRO A 652 21.31 25.67 8.67
CA PRO A 652 20.58 25.60 7.41
C PRO A 652 20.63 24.18 6.84
N ARG A 653 19.50 23.70 6.32
CA ARG A 653 19.47 22.48 5.51
C ARG A 653 20.18 22.77 4.19
N THR A 654 21.06 21.87 3.75
CA THR A 654 21.65 21.90 2.40
C THR A 654 20.52 21.88 1.38
N HIS A 655 20.37 22.95 0.60
CA HIS A 655 19.41 22.99 -0.49
C HIS A 655 19.85 22.05 -1.61
N GLY A 656 18.94 21.18 -2.07
CA GLY A 656 19.13 20.42 -3.29
C GLY A 656 19.07 21.32 -4.54
N PRO A 657 19.41 20.79 -5.73
CA PRO A 657 19.29 21.53 -6.98
C PRO A 657 17.86 22.05 -7.17
N ARG A 658 17.72 23.24 -7.75
CA ARG A 658 16.44 23.93 -7.90
C ARG A 658 16.23 24.42 -9.33
N CYS A 659 14.98 24.71 -9.63
CA CYS A 659 14.61 25.40 -10.85
C CYS A 659 13.45 26.36 -10.62
N ARG A 660 13.45 27.46 -11.38
CA ARG A 660 12.40 28.47 -11.45
C ARG A 660 11.52 28.18 -12.66
N ALA A 661 10.21 28.22 -12.48
CA ALA A 661 9.25 28.09 -13.59
C ALA A 661 9.31 29.30 -14.54
N LEU A 662 9.52 29.05 -15.83
CA LEU A 662 9.45 30.04 -16.90
C LEU A 662 8.01 30.19 -17.44
N TYR A 663 7.26 29.10 -17.44
CA TYR A 663 5.87 29.03 -17.92
C TYR A 663 4.99 28.36 -16.87
N GLN A 664 3.70 28.71 -16.83
CA GLN A 664 2.72 27.98 -16.01
C GLN A 664 2.54 26.57 -16.57
N TYR A 665 2.45 25.58 -15.68
CA TYR A 665 2.12 24.21 -16.02
C TYR A 665 1.04 23.67 -15.09
N ILE A 666 0.03 23.04 -15.67
CA ILE A 666 -1.04 22.36 -14.93
C ILE A 666 -0.89 20.87 -15.22
N GLY A 667 -0.61 20.10 -14.17
CA GLY A 667 -0.53 18.65 -14.24
C GLY A 667 -1.84 18.06 -14.72
N GLN A 668 -1.75 17.16 -15.70
CA GLN A 668 -2.88 16.47 -16.33
C GLN A 668 -3.20 15.15 -15.61
N ASP A 669 -2.26 14.63 -14.84
CA ASP A 669 -2.31 13.35 -14.14
C ASP A 669 -1.95 13.48 -12.65
N VAL A 670 -2.41 12.54 -11.82
CA VAL A 670 -2.22 12.57 -10.34
C VAL A 670 -0.77 12.36 -9.87
N ASP A 671 0.15 12.05 -10.77
CA ASP A 671 1.59 11.95 -10.52
C ASP A 671 2.40 13.10 -11.16
N GLU A 672 1.73 14.18 -11.60
CA GLU A 672 2.32 15.41 -12.15
C GLU A 672 2.24 16.58 -11.16
N LEU A 673 3.16 17.54 -11.29
CA LEU A 673 3.30 18.69 -10.40
C LEU A 673 2.85 19.97 -11.12
N SER A 674 1.74 20.57 -10.68
CA SER A 674 1.29 21.89 -11.16
C SER A 674 2.08 23.03 -10.52
N PHE A 675 2.35 24.10 -11.28
CA PHE A 675 3.06 25.29 -10.83
C PHE A 675 2.80 26.52 -11.72
N ASN A 676 2.97 27.70 -11.14
CA ASN A 676 2.85 29.00 -11.79
C ASN A 676 4.23 29.57 -12.17
N VAL A 677 4.22 30.59 -13.05
CA VAL A 677 5.44 31.31 -13.45
C VAL A 677 6.17 31.88 -12.23
N ASN A 678 7.50 31.82 -12.23
CA ASN A 678 8.43 32.18 -11.14
C ASN A 678 8.39 31.31 -9.86
N GLU A 679 7.55 30.27 -9.76
CA GLU A 679 7.62 29.34 -8.62
C GLU A 679 8.92 28.51 -8.63
N VAL A 680 9.47 28.24 -7.44
CA VAL A 680 10.77 27.58 -7.25
C VAL A 680 10.58 26.14 -6.79
N ILE A 681 10.89 25.20 -7.68
CA ILE A 681 10.74 23.76 -7.50
C ILE A 681 12.08 23.18 -7.03
N GLU A 682 12.03 22.28 -6.04
CA GLU A 682 13.17 21.44 -5.64
C GLU A 682 13.28 20.24 -6.60
N ILE A 683 14.39 20.12 -7.33
CA ILE A 683 14.61 19.01 -8.26
C ILE A 683 15.01 17.76 -7.45
N LEU A 684 14.27 16.67 -7.64
CA LEU A 684 14.52 15.38 -7.00
C LEU A 684 15.22 14.40 -7.95
N ILE A 685 14.79 14.37 -9.22
CA ILE A 685 15.34 13.51 -10.27
C ILE A 685 15.30 14.27 -11.60
N GLU A 686 16.45 14.43 -12.24
CA GLU A 686 16.51 14.76 -13.67
C GLU A 686 16.44 13.48 -14.49
N ASP A 687 15.68 13.52 -15.59
CA ASP A 687 15.51 12.39 -16.50
C ASP A 687 15.73 12.83 -17.95
N SER A 688 16.38 11.96 -18.73
CA SER A 688 16.74 12.20 -20.14
C SER A 688 15.53 12.28 -21.07
N SER A 689 14.36 11.80 -20.63
CA SER A 689 13.08 11.96 -21.34
C SER A 689 12.52 13.39 -21.33
N GLY A 690 13.18 14.33 -20.66
CA GLY A 690 12.73 15.72 -20.52
C GLY A 690 11.67 15.94 -19.45
N TRP A 691 11.24 14.89 -18.74
CA TRP A 691 10.31 14.99 -17.61
C TRP A 691 11.04 14.79 -16.28
N TRP A 692 11.21 15.87 -15.53
CA TRP A 692 11.92 15.83 -14.25
C TRP A 692 10.93 15.54 -13.12
N LYS A 693 11.39 14.91 -12.04
CA LYS A 693 10.61 14.80 -10.80
C LYS A 693 11.06 15.88 -9.81
N GLY A 694 10.12 16.60 -9.23
CA GLY A 694 10.40 17.67 -8.27
C GLY A 694 9.45 17.69 -7.08
N ARG A 695 9.69 18.65 -6.19
CA ARG A 695 8.85 18.96 -5.04
C ARG A 695 8.53 20.45 -5.00
N LEU A 696 7.26 20.79 -4.82
CA LEU A 696 6.76 22.15 -4.63
C LEU A 696 5.63 22.13 -3.59
N HIS A 697 5.64 23.09 -2.66
CA HIS A 697 4.69 23.19 -1.53
C HIS A 697 4.46 21.89 -0.72
N GLY A 698 5.43 20.96 -0.73
CA GLY A 698 5.36 19.67 -0.06
C GLY A 698 4.70 18.54 -0.89
N GLN A 699 4.17 18.84 -2.07
CA GLN A 699 3.74 17.85 -3.05
C GLN A 699 4.93 17.42 -3.93
N GLU A 700 4.94 16.16 -4.38
CA GLU A 700 5.94 15.64 -5.31
C GLU A 700 5.27 15.13 -6.58
N GLY A 701 5.83 15.47 -7.74
CA GLY A 701 5.30 15.02 -9.04
C GLY A 701 6.28 15.23 -10.19
N LEU A 702 5.87 14.79 -11.37
CA LEU A 702 6.59 14.99 -12.64
C LEU A 702 6.25 16.33 -13.26
N PHE A 703 7.22 16.96 -13.91
CA PHE A 703 7.03 18.21 -14.65
C PHE A 703 7.92 18.27 -15.91
N PRO A 704 7.52 19.03 -16.94
CA PRO A 704 8.33 19.19 -18.14
C PRO A 704 9.55 20.09 -17.85
N GLY A 705 10.76 19.55 -18.02
CA GLY A 705 12.02 20.26 -17.74
C GLY A 705 12.28 21.46 -18.66
N ASN A 706 11.63 21.52 -19.82
CA ASN A 706 11.67 22.69 -20.72
C ASN A 706 10.71 23.83 -20.31
N TYR A 707 9.93 23.67 -19.23
CA TYR A 707 9.11 24.75 -18.65
C TYR A 707 9.83 25.51 -17.52
N VAL A 708 11.09 25.16 -17.23
CA VAL A 708 11.85 25.69 -16.09
C VAL A 708 13.28 26.08 -16.48
N GLU A 709 13.90 26.89 -15.64
CA GLU A 709 15.31 27.29 -15.67
C GLU A 709 15.98 26.84 -14.37
N LYS A 710 17.19 26.25 -14.41
CA LYS A 710 17.90 25.85 -13.18
C LYS A 710 18.47 27.06 -12.45
N ILE A 711 18.47 27.02 -11.12
CA ILE A 711 18.97 28.08 -10.21
C ILE A 711 19.78 27.49 -9.04
#